data_AF-A0A1X0XLE7-F1
#
_entry.id   AF-A0A1X0XLE7-F1
#
_cell.length_a   1.000
_cell.length_b   1.000
_cell.length_c   1.000
_cell.angle_alpha   90.00
_cell.angle_beta   90.00
_cell.angle_gamma   90.00
#
_symmetry.space_group_name_H-M   'P 1'
#
loop_
_entity.id
_entity.type
_entity.pdbx_description
1 polymer ?
#
loop_
_entity_poly.entity_id
_entity_poly.type
_entity_poly.pdbx_seq_one_letter_code
_entity_poly.pdbx_strand_id
1 'polypeptide(L)'
;MKSTLEKRILLFAFLVLTLTIAANTILTIDGFRRDYRDGLILRSRSIAESLKISIENLLEQGAQLSAARSLADRCSSIVNTDPEIAYCLVEDAVGKPVFASDPAFVFGPKVKMISAMDKSTALLQFGNRQRYYDVSVNLFSDRDILSGRVRIGFPETVLKERIKSILQRSLIVLAGAFTVVFTLVFLFVRRDLIGPITTLSTVAKEIAGGRFDVAVPELTTRDFSELGDALRHMAQSLKERDAKIQQSYGDLKQTNQQLQDSYENLERVGAELGRSREMYRSLLDDASDAILVSDEQDRIVLINKAAERFFGNRRQEVGGTNLYSFLEQLQVSNIDELYRLHGEVLDGNTLEAEIRFMSPVENRPVVGWVKASPVVGRDGRRRVQSIIRDVTREREIKENLQRSTAELKRLNQMKDSFLGVASHELKTPLTVIIGYTELLMNEWQDRLEPPVMGMLEHIANAADRLSNIVRDMVDVSMLEDRRMKLRMREVDINPVVEQAARELEFFFDRRGQHLSLDLQQELPPVLCDPDRIAQVIGNLVGNAIKFTPDGGRIEVATRLYYCRRQRSDVSTSGNPEVTDGSFCPLAEEKQPYLLLSIRDNGIGIDSADLPHVFDKFYEVGNIEEHFTGKVAFKGKGTGLGLTIVKGIVDLHGGAIWVESSGNDPERCPGCLFQVILPVVEDVPSPQG
;
A
#
# COMPACT_ATOMS: atom_id res chain seq x y z
N MET A 1 -29.29 -25.65 -58.92
CA MET A 1 -28.90 -27.00 -59.42
C MET A 1 -27.59 -26.89 -60.20
N LYS A 2 -26.43 -27.10 -59.54
CA LYS A 2 -25.12 -27.04 -60.20
C LYS A 2 -24.97 -28.24 -61.15
N SER A 3 -24.70 -28.00 -62.42
CA SER A 3 -24.40 -29.06 -63.40
C SER A 3 -23.07 -29.70 -63.01
N THR A 4 -23.11 -30.84 -62.32
CA THR A 4 -21.91 -31.60 -61.97
C THR A 4 -21.19 -32.04 -63.24
N LEU A 5 -19.85 -32.07 -63.22
CA LEU A 5 -19.02 -32.58 -64.31
C LEU A 5 -19.54 -33.94 -64.82
N GLU A 6 -20.03 -34.76 -63.89
CA GLU A 6 -20.82 -35.98 -64.10
C GLU A 6 -21.91 -35.82 -65.15
N LYS A 7 -22.80 -34.83 -65.01
CA LYS A 7 -23.89 -34.61 -65.97
C LYS A 7 -23.36 -34.27 -67.36
N ARG A 8 -22.25 -33.53 -67.46
CA ARG A 8 -21.67 -33.17 -68.77
C ARG A 8 -21.02 -34.36 -69.45
N ILE A 9 -20.27 -35.18 -68.71
CA ILE A 9 -19.62 -36.39 -69.25
C ILE A 9 -20.68 -37.40 -69.70
N LEU A 10 -21.70 -37.65 -68.88
CA LEU A 10 -22.77 -38.58 -69.21
C LEU A 10 -23.62 -38.10 -70.39
N LEU A 11 -23.93 -36.80 -70.44
CA LEU A 11 -24.71 -36.22 -71.53
C LEU A 11 -23.94 -36.23 -72.85
N PHE A 12 -22.62 -36.01 -72.80
CA PHE A 12 -21.76 -36.16 -73.97
C PHE A 12 -21.69 -37.61 -74.47
N ALA A 13 -21.45 -38.58 -73.57
CA ALA A 13 -21.43 -40.00 -73.93
C ALA A 13 -22.78 -40.47 -74.52
N PHE A 14 -23.90 -40.03 -73.91
CA PHE A 14 -25.25 -40.29 -74.41
C PHE A 14 -25.44 -39.73 -75.83
N LEU A 15 -25.03 -38.48 -76.07
CA LEU A 15 -25.23 -37.80 -77.34
C LEU A 15 -24.41 -38.46 -78.47
N VAL A 16 -23.14 -38.79 -78.21
CA VAL A 16 -22.30 -39.49 -79.19
C VAL A 16 -22.88 -40.86 -79.52
N LEU A 17 -23.23 -41.65 -78.50
CA LEU A 17 -23.77 -43.00 -78.71
C LEU A 17 -25.09 -42.98 -79.49
N THR A 18 -25.98 -42.02 -79.18
CA THR A 18 -27.25 -41.85 -79.87
C THR A 18 -27.04 -41.46 -81.35
N LEU A 19 -26.11 -40.55 -81.62
CA LEU A 19 -25.82 -40.08 -82.97
C LEU A 19 -25.25 -41.22 -83.86
N THR A 20 -24.31 -42.00 -83.33
CA THR A 20 -23.71 -43.15 -84.03
C THR A 20 -24.78 -44.19 -84.39
N ILE A 21 -25.67 -44.47 -83.43
CA ILE A 21 -26.77 -45.42 -83.58
C ILE A 21 -27.78 -44.97 -84.65
N ALA A 22 -28.17 -43.69 -84.64
CA ALA A 22 -29.10 -43.15 -85.62
C ALA A 22 -28.53 -43.20 -87.04
N ALA A 23 -27.26 -42.83 -87.21
CA ALA A 23 -26.59 -42.85 -88.51
C ALA A 23 -26.52 -44.27 -89.10
N ASN A 24 -26.13 -45.27 -88.30
CA ASN A 24 -26.01 -46.66 -88.78
C ASN A 24 -27.37 -47.26 -89.19
N THR A 25 -28.42 -46.91 -88.46
CA THR A 25 -29.78 -47.39 -88.73
C THR A 25 -30.29 -46.88 -90.08
N ILE A 26 -30.11 -45.59 -90.37
CA ILE A 26 -30.55 -44.97 -91.62
C ILE A 26 -29.89 -45.63 -92.84
N LEU A 27 -28.58 -45.85 -92.78
CA LEU A 27 -27.82 -46.48 -93.88
C LEU A 27 -28.31 -47.91 -94.17
N THR A 28 -28.57 -48.69 -93.12
CA THR A 28 -29.00 -50.08 -93.24
C THR A 28 -30.39 -50.20 -93.89
N ILE A 29 -31.30 -49.27 -93.59
CA ILE A 29 -32.67 -49.27 -94.12
C ILE A 29 -32.69 -49.00 -95.63
N ASP A 30 -31.93 -48.02 -96.10
CA ASP A 30 -31.93 -47.65 -97.52
C ASP A 30 -31.34 -48.76 -98.40
N GLY A 31 -30.27 -49.43 -97.92
CA GLY A 31 -29.70 -50.60 -98.60
C GLY A 31 -30.72 -51.72 -98.77
N PHE A 32 -31.36 -52.15 -97.67
CA PHE A 32 -32.32 -53.25 -97.71
C PHE A 32 -33.51 -52.99 -98.65
N ARG A 33 -34.02 -51.75 -98.68
CA ARG A 33 -35.14 -51.38 -99.56
C ARG A 33 -34.82 -51.61 -101.04
N ARG A 34 -33.58 -51.31 -101.45
CA ARG A 34 -33.14 -51.48 -102.84
C ARG A 34 -33.01 -52.96 -103.17
N ASP A 35 -32.31 -53.72 -102.33
CA ASP A 35 -32.06 -55.13 -102.55
C ASP A 35 -33.35 -55.95 -102.65
N TYR A 36 -34.33 -55.68 -101.77
CA TYR A 36 -35.61 -56.40 -101.79
C TYR A 36 -36.44 -56.10 -103.05
N ARG A 37 -36.44 -54.84 -103.51
CA ARG A 37 -37.12 -54.44 -104.76
C ARG A 37 -36.54 -55.19 -105.94
N ASP A 38 -35.22 -55.19 -106.07
CA ASP A 38 -34.53 -55.73 -107.24
C ASP A 38 -34.69 -57.25 -107.29
N GLY A 39 -34.72 -57.93 -106.12
CA GLY A 39 -35.07 -59.35 -106.01
C GLY A 39 -36.48 -59.69 -106.53
N LEU A 40 -37.49 -58.87 -106.21
CA LEU A 40 -38.86 -59.05 -106.70
C LEU A 40 -38.99 -58.83 -108.21
N ILE A 41 -38.26 -57.85 -108.76
CA ILE A 41 -38.19 -57.62 -110.21
C ILE A 41 -37.59 -58.84 -110.91
N LEU A 42 -36.46 -59.35 -110.43
CA LEU A 42 -35.80 -60.53 -110.99
C LEU A 42 -36.72 -61.76 -110.97
N ARG A 43 -37.43 -62.00 -109.85
CA ARG A 43 -38.38 -63.10 -109.75
C ARG A 43 -39.52 -62.96 -110.75
N SER A 44 -40.14 -61.77 -110.82
CA SER A 44 -41.23 -61.50 -111.77
C SER A 44 -40.78 -61.70 -113.22
N ARG A 45 -39.53 -61.31 -113.55
CA ARG A 45 -38.93 -61.55 -114.86
C ARG A 45 -38.76 -63.03 -115.16
N SER A 46 -38.20 -63.80 -114.22
CA SER A 46 -38.00 -65.24 -114.40
C SER A 46 -39.33 -65.97 -114.65
N ILE A 47 -40.40 -65.57 -113.95
CA ILE A 47 -41.73 -66.12 -114.18
C ILE A 47 -42.26 -65.73 -115.57
N ALA A 48 -42.08 -64.47 -115.98
CA ALA A 48 -42.51 -64.00 -117.30
C ALA A 48 -41.76 -64.69 -118.44
N GLU A 49 -40.45 -64.93 -118.29
CA GLU A 49 -39.62 -65.68 -119.24
C GLU A 49 -40.02 -67.16 -119.32
N SER A 50 -40.32 -67.80 -118.19
CA SER A 50 -40.82 -69.18 -118.18
C SER A 50 -42.18 -69.28 -118.90
N LEU A 51 -43.04 -68.26 -118.76
CA LEU A 51 -44.31 -68.20 -119.47
C LEU A 51 -44.10 -67.94 -120.96
N LYS A 52 -43.15 -67.06 -121.31
CA LYS A 52 -42.73 -66.81 -122.69
C LYS A 52 -42.37 -68.10 -123.40
N ILE A 53 -41.45 -68.88 -122.85
CA ILE A 53 -40.99 -70.15 -123.45
C ILE A 53 -42.18 -71.10 -123.65
N SER A 54 -43.10 -71.17 -122.68
CA SER A 54 -44.29 -72.02 -122.80
C SER A 54 -45.24 -71.56 -123.91
N ILE A 55 -45.35 -70.25 -124.15
CA ILE A 55 -46.24 -69.68 -125.17
C ILE A 55 -45.61 -69.79 -126.56
N GLU A 56 -44.32 -69.49 -126.71
CA GLU A 56 -43.60 -69.56 -127.99
C GLU A 56 -43.62 -71.00 -128.54
N ASN A 57 -43.39 -72.01 -127.68
CA ASN A 57 -43.53 -73.42 -128.07
C ASN A 57 -44.92 -73.77 -128.60
N LEU A 58 -45.99 -73.15 -128.09
CA LEU A 58 -47.35 -73.36 -128.61
C LEU A 58 -47.56 -72.66 -129.95
N LEU A 59 -46.94 -71.50 -130.16
CA LEU A 59 -47.01 -70.75 -131.42
C LEU A 59 -46.27 -71.46 -132.56
N GLU A 60 -45.12 -72.10 -132.27
CA GLU A 60 -44.37 -72.91 -133.25
C GLU A 60 -45.17 -74.11 -133.75
N GLN A 61 -46.05 -74.68 -132.91
CA GLN A 61 -46.95 -75.77 -133.31
C GLN A 61 -48.14 -75.31 -134.18
N GLY A 62 -48.15 -74.05 -134.62
CA GLY A 62 -49.16 -73.47 -135.51
C GLY A 62 -50.47 -73.05 -134.81
N ALA A 63 -50.51 -73.09 -133.47
CA ALA A 63 -51.70 -72.65 -132.72
C ALA A 63 -51.82 -71.12 -132.71
N GLN A 64 -53.03 -70.59 -132.93
CA GLN A 64 -53.28 -69.17 -132.74
C GLN A 64 -53.31 -68.81 -131.25
N LEU A 65 -52.68 -67.68 -130.90
CA LEU A 65 -52.55 -67.18 -129.52
C LEU A 65 -53.91 -67.05 -128.80
N SER A 66 -54.99 -66.82 -129.53
CA SER A 66 -56.37 -66.73 -129.02
C SER A 66 -57.04 -68.07 -128.67
N ALA A 67 -56.54 -69.20 -129.18
CA ALA A 67 -57.17 -70.52 -129.03
C ALA A 67 -56.65 -71.33 -127.82
N ALA A 68 -55.56 -70.89 -127.18
CA ALA A 68 -54.87 -71.62 -126.11
C ALA A 68 -55.46 -71.36 -124.71
N ARG A 69 -56.64 -71.94 -124.44
CA ARG A 69 -57.39 -71.75 -123.18
C ARG A 69 -56.58 -72.12 -121.91
N SER A 70 -55.62 -73.06 -122.00
CA SER A 70 -54.78 -73.50 -120.88
C SER A 70 -53.79 -72.45 -120.36
N LEU A 71 -53.53 -71.38 -121.13
CA LEU A 71 -52.64 -70.28 -120.71
C LEU A 71 -53.30 -69.35 -119.69
N ALA A 72 -54.63 -69.15 -119.77
CA ALA A 72 -55.36 -68.36 -118.79
C ALA A 72 -55.23 -68.95 -117.38
N ASP A 73 -55.40 -70.27 -117.25
CA ASP A 73 -55.27 -70.99 -115.98
C ASP A 73 -53.85 -70.88 -115.39
N ARG A 74 -52.81 -70.88 -116.24
CA ARG A 74 -51.42 -70.66 -115.80
C ARG A 74 -51.18 -69.25 -115.27
N CYS A 75 -51.70 -68.22 -115.95
CA CYS A 75 -51.60 -66.84 -115.46
C CYS A 75 -52.28 -66.67 -114.09
N SER A 76 -53.47 -67.25 -113.91
CA SER A 76 -54.18 -67.23 -112.61
C SER A 76 -53.45 -68.03 -111.52
N SER A 77 -52.83 -69.18 -111.86
CA SER A 77 -52.06 -69.98 -110.91
C SER A 77 -50.83 -69.24 -110.36
N ILE A 78 -50.13 -68.46 -111.20
CA ILE A 78 -48.95 -67.68 -110.77
C ILE A 78 -49.33 -66.67 -109.68
N VAL A 79 -50.39 -65.89 -109.91
CA VAL A 79 -50.86 -64.87 -108.95
C VAL A 79 -51.35 -65.51 -107.65
N ASN A 80 -52.00 -66.68 -107.73
CA ASN A 80 -52.45 -67.39 -106.53
C ASN A 80 -51.32 -68.06 -105.74
N THR A 81 -50.18 -68.37 -106.38
CA THR A 81 -49.04 -69.03 -105.73
C THR A 81 -48.09 -68.02 -105.09
N ASP A 82 -47.90 -66.85 -105.71
CA ASP A 82 -47.04 -65.80 -105.16
C ASP A 82 -47.91 -64.60 -104.70
N PRO A 83 -48.14 -64.44 -103.38
CA PRO A 83 -48.98 -63.36 -102.86
C PRO A 83 -48.39 -61.96 -103.07
N GLU A 84 -47.12 -61.87 -103.49
CA GLU A 84 -46.48 -60.59 -103.80
C GLU A 84 -46.80 -60.12 -105.23
N ILE A 85 -47.18 -61.03 -106.14
CA ILE A 85 -47.58 -60.71 -107.51
C ILE A 85 -49.07 -60.36 -107.55
N ALA A 86 -49.41 -59.20 -108.12
CA ALA A 86 -50.79 -58.73 -108.21
C ALA A 86 -51.50 -59.17 -109.49
N TYR A 87 -50.78 -59.20 -110.63
CA TYR A 87 -51.36 -59.62 -111.90
C TYR A 87 -50.35 -60.30 -112.81
N CYS A 88 -50.83 -61.18 -113.67
CA CYS A 88 -50.10 -61.79 -114.77
C CYS A 88 -51.01 -61.81 -116.01
N LEU A 89 -50.54 -61.27 -117.14
CA LEU A 89 -51.34 -61.18 -118.36
C LEU A 89 -50.48 -61.34 -119.60
N VAL A 90 -51.12 -61.69 -120.71
CA VAL A 90 -50.50 -61.88 -122.02
C VAL A 90 -51.24 -61.00 -123.02
N GLU A 91 -50.51 -60.11 -123.68
CA GLU A 91 -51.01 -59.20 -124.71
C GLU A 91 -50.66 -59.71 -126.10
N ASP A 92 -51.46 -59.36 -127.11
CA ASP A 92 -51.14 -59.56 -128.52
C ASP A 92 -50.15 -58.49 -129.03
N ALA A 93 -49.75 -58.59 -130.31
CA ALA A 93 -48.82 -57.66 -130.95
C ALA A 93 -49.31 -56.19 -130.97
N VAL A 94 -50.61 -55.95 -130.78
CA VAL A 94 -51.23 -54.61 -130.75
C VAL A 94 -51.40 -54.10 -129.31
N GLY A 95 -50.99 -54.90 -128.30
CA GLY A 95 -51.08 -54.55 -126.89
C GLY A 95 -52.45 -54.81 -126.27
N LYS A 96 -53.31 -55.59 -126.93
CA LYS A 96 -54.61 -55.97 -126.37
C LYS A 96 -54.44 -57.24 -125.52
N PRO A 97 -54.93 -57.27 -124.26
CA PRO A 97 -54.81 -58.45 -123.42
C PRO A 97 -55.61 -59.61 -124.02
N VAL A 98 -54.91 -60.70 -124.33
CA VAL A 98 -55.48 -61.98 -124.79
C VAL A 98 -55.85 -62.84 -123.59
N PHE A 99 -54.97 -62.87 -122.58
CA PHE A 99 -55.20 -63.56 -121.32
C PHE A 99 -54.83 -62.67 -120.14
N ALA A 100 -55.59 -62.75 -119.05
CA ALA A 100 -55.27 -62.08 -117.79
C ALA A 100 -55.61 -63.02 -116.63
N SER A 101 -54.80 -62.99 -115.58
CA SER A 101 -54.99 -63.76 -114.35
C SER A 101 -56.31 -63.42 -113.66
N ASP A 102 -56.75 -62.18 -113.78
CA ASP A 102 -58.07 -61.69 -113.39
C ASP A 102 -58.76 -61.12 -114.64
N PRO A 103 -59.86 -61.71 -115.13
CA PRO A 103 -60.60 -61.21 -116.30
C PRO A 103 -61.14 -59.79 -116.11
N ALA A 104 -61.35 -59.33 -114.87
CA ALA A 104 -61.76 -57.96 -114.57
C ALA A 104 -60.59 -56.97 -114.67
N PHE A 105 -59.35 -57.46 -114.72
CA PHE A 105 -58.16 -56.64 -114.83
C PHE A 105 -58.01 -56.14 -116.27
N VAL A 106 -58.46 -54.91 -116.49
CA VAL A 106 -58.28 -54.19 -117.75
C VAL A 106 -57.36 -53.01 -117.49
N PHE A 107 -56.34 -52.83 -118.34
CA PHE A 107 -55.59 -51.58 -118.37
C PHE A 107 -56.56 -50.45 -118.74
N GLY A 108 -57.02 -49.70 -117.73
CA GLY A 108 -57.90 -48.55 -117.95
C GLY A 108 -57.22 -47.51 -118.86
N PRO A 109 -57.96 -46.60 -119.50
CA PRO A 109 -57.41 -45.63 -120.47
C PRO A 109 -56.42 -44.60 -119.88
N LYS A 110 -56.07 -44.71 -118.59
CA LYS A 110 -55.17 -43.81 -117.85
C LYS A 110 -54.07 -44.58 -117.10
N VAL A 111 -53.35 -45.44 -117.78
CA VAL A 111 -52.09 -46.02 -117.25
C VAL A 111 -50.97 -45.01 -117.47
N LYS A 112 -50.33 -44.56 -116.39
CA LYS A 112 -49.19 -43.64 -116.47
C LYS A 112 -47.91 -44.39 -116.10
N MET A 113 -46.93 -44.40 -117.01
CA MET A 113 -45.57 -44.82 -116.67
C MET A 113 -44.95 -43.73 -115.78
N ILE A 114 -44.60 -44.08 -114.54
CA ILE A 114 -43.89 -43.16 -113.63
C ILE A 114 -42.41 -43.13 -113.97
N SER A 115 -41.82 -44.31 -114.16
CA SER A 115 -40.39 -44.46 -114.41
C SER A 115 -40.14 -45.78 -115.13
N ALA A 116 -39.35 -45.75 -116.19
CA ALA A 116 -38.75 -46.95 -116.77
C ALA A 116 -37.47 -47.26 -116.01
N MET A 117 -37.37 -48.47 -115.43
CA MET A 117 -36.16 -48.91 -114.76
C MET A 117 -35.17 -49.51 -115.76
N ASP A 118 -35.68 -50.34 -116.65
CA ASP A 118 -34.93 -50.89 -117.78
C ASP A 118 -35.86 -51.16 -118.97
N LYS A 119 -35.34 -51.80 -120.03
CA LYS A 119 -36.11 -52.08 -121.27
C LYS A 119 -37.33 -52.97 -121.05
N SER A 120 -37.38 -53.73 -119.97
CA SER A 120 -38.43 -54.72 -119.67
C SER A 120 -39.27 -54.33 -118.47
N THR A 121 -38.78 -53.45 -117.59
CA THR A 121 -39.40 -53.17 -116.29
C THR A 121 -39.73 -51.69 -116.15
N ALA A 122 -40.98 -51.40 -115.80
CA ALA A 122 -41.47 -50.06 -115.58
C ALA A 122 -42.30 -49.99 -114.29
N LEU A 123 -42.21 -48.86 -113.58
CA LEU A 123 -43.13 -48.53 -112.51
C LEU A 123 -44.35 -47.84 -113.14
N LEU A 124 -45.49 -48.51 -113.08
CA LEU A 124 -46.75 -48.04 -113.62
C LEU A 124 -47.67 -47.57 -112.50
N GLN A 125 -48.48 -46.56 -112.79
CA GLN A 125 -49.56 -46.12 -111.93
C GLN A 125 -50.89 -46.39 -112.61
N PHE A 126 -51.72 -47.17 -111.93
CA PHE A 126 -53.09 -47.46 -112.34
C PHE A 126 -54.04 -46.50 -111.63
N GLY A 127 -54.69 -45.64 -112.41
CA GLY A 127 -55.56 -44.60 -111.87
C GLY A 127 -54.85 -43.68 -110.85
N ASN A 128 -55.58 -43.21 -109.85
CA ASN A 128 -55.09 -42.16 -108.95
C ASN A 128 -54.38 -42.63 -107.66
N ARG A 129 -54.21 -43.94 -107.40
CA ARG A 129 -53.72 -44.36 -106.06
C ARG A 129 -52.69 -45.49 -105.96
N GLN A 130 -52.57 -46.43 -106.90
CA GLN A 130 -51.67 -47.57 -106.71
C GLN A 130 -50.60 -47.69 -107.80
N ARG A 131 -49.38 -47.96 -107.34
CA ARG A 131 -48.17 -48.09 -108.16
C ARG A 131 -47.72 -49.54 -108.18
N TYR A 132 -47.40 -50.03 -109.36
CA TYR A 132 -47.01 -51.41 -109.60
C TYR A 132 -45.72 -51.45 -110.39
N TYR A 133 -44.79 -52.29 -109.97
CA TYR A 133 -43.67 -52.66 -110.81
C TYR A 133 -44.15 -53.68 -111.81
N ASP A 134 -44.16 -53.29 -113.08
CA ASP A 134 -44.58 -54.09 -114.22
C ASP A 134 -43.35 -54.58 -114.96
N VAL A 135 -43.22 -55.90 -115.08
CA VAL A 135 -42.19 -56.56 -115.86
C VAL A 135 -42.84 -57.13 -117.11
N SER A 136 -42.35 -56.71 -118.27
CA SER A 136 -42.85 -57.05 -119.59
C SER A 136 -41.79 -57.78 -120.41
N VAL A 137 -42.16 -58.92 -120.97
CA VAL A 137 -41.29 -59.79 -121.77
C VAL A 137 -41.96 -60.04 -123.12
N ASN A 138 -41.24 -59.81 -124.22
CA ASN A 138 -41.77 -59.94 -125.58
C ASN A 138 -41.85 -61.41 -126.03
N LEU A 139 -42.93 -61.75 -126.75
CA LEU A 139 -43.18 -63.05 -127.38
C LEU A 139 -42.96 -62.96 -128.90
N PHE A 140 -42.24 -63.93 -129.46
CA PHE A 140 -41.95 -64.03 -130.89
C PHE A 140 -42.48 -65.36 -131.47
N SER A 141 -42.79 -65.39 -132.76
CA SER A 141 -43.18 -66.61 -133.51
C SER A 141 -41.96 -67.18 -134.26
N ASP A 142 -42.06 -68.40 -134.82
CA ASP A 142 -41.04 -69.12 -135.63
C ASP A 142 -40.35 -68.27 -136.72
N ARG A 143 -41.02 -67.20 -137.21
CA ARG A 143 -40.44 -66.25 -138.17
C ARG A 143 -39.81 -64.99 -137.55
N ASP A 144 -39.54 -65.00 -136.26
CA ASP A 144 -39.01 -63.87 -135.46
C ASP A 144 -39.93 -62.63 -135.47
N ILE A 145 -41.23 -62.84 -135.69
CA ILE A 145 -42.25 -61.78 -135.71
C ILE A 145 -42.84 -61.62 -134.30
N LEU A 146 -42.84 -60.39 -133.77
CA LEU A 146 -43.45 -60.05 -132.48
C LEU A 146 -44.92 -60.43 -132.48
N SER A 147 -45.28 -61.41 -131.65
CA SER A 147 -46.64 -61.97 -131.55
C SER A 147 -47.41 -61.46 -130.34
N GLY A 148 -46.70 -60.96 -129.32
CA GLY A 148 -47.32 -60.48 -128.09
C GLY A 148 -46.32 -60.15 -127.00
N ARG A 149 -46.79 -59.96 -125.77
CA ARG A 149 -45.95 -59.77 -124.57
C ARG A 149 -46.58 -60.41 -123.34
N VAL A 150 -45.76 -60.98 -122.45
CA VAL A 150 -46.16 -61.38 -121.11
C VAL A 150 -45.86 -60.24 -120.15
N ARG A 151 -46.80 -59.89 -119.28
CA ARG A 151 -46.64 -58.85 -118.27
C ARG A 151 -46.98 -59.39 -116.89
N ILE A 152 -46.11 -59.11 -115.92
CA ILE A 152 -46.28 -59.50 -114.52
C ILE A 152 -46.06 -58.27 -113.66
N GLY A 153 -47.03 -57.95 -112.80
CA GLY A 153 -46.97 -56.77 -111.95
C GLY A 153 -47.10 -57.07 -110.47
N PHE A 154 -46.34 -56.37 -109.62
CA PHE A 154 -46.49 -56.39 -108.16
C PHE A 154 -46.58 -54.99 -107.55
N PRO A 155 -47.33 -54.77 -106.45
CA PRO A 155 -47.58 -53.44 -105.92
C PRO A 155 -46.43 -52.92 -105.06
N GLU A 156 -46.16 -51.61 -105.11
CA GLU A 156 -45.15 -50.95 -104.27
C GLU A 156 -45.45 -51.09 -102.75
N THR A 157 -46.71 -51.34 -102.38
CA THR A 157 -47.14 -51.49 -100.98
C THR A 157 -46.51 -52.71 -100.30
N VAL A 158 -46.24 -53.79 -101.03
CA VAL A 158 -45.57 -54.99 -100.51
C VAL A 158 -44.20 -54.65 -99.94
N LEU A 159 -43.46 -53.79 -100.63
CA LEU A 159 -42.17 -53.27 -100.16
C LEU A 159 -42.30 -52.50 -98.85
N LYS A 160 -43.30 -51.61 -98.77
CA LYS A 160 -43.49 -50.74 -97.59
C LYS A 160 -43.83 -51.54 -96.34
N GLU A 161 -44.68 -52.56 -96.46
CA GLU A 161 -45.07 -53.39 -95.32
C GLU A 161 -43.92 -54.26 -94.80
N ARG A 162 -43.13 -54.86 -95.70
CA ARG A 162 -41.94 -55.64 -95.32
C ARG A 162 -40.88 -54.78 -94.62
N ILE A 163 -40.60 -53.58 -95.15
CA ILE A 163 -39.64 -52.64 -94.53
C ILE A 163 -40.10 -52.23 -93.13
N LYS A 164 -41.40 -51.97 -92.93
CA LYS A 164 -41.94 -51.59 -91.61
C LYS A 164 -41.71 -52.66 -90.55
N SER A 165 -41.89 -53.94 -90.89
CA SER A 165 -41.69 -55.05 -89.94
C SER A 165 -40.23 -55.20 -89.51
N ILE A 166 -39.29 -55.07 -90.46
CA ILE A 166 -37.85 -55.17 -90.18
C ILE A 166 -37.36 -53.99 -89.34
N LEU A 167 -37.83 -52.77 -89.67
CA LEU A 167 -37.54 -51.56 -88.90
C LEU A 167 -37.86 -51.70 -87.41
N GLN A 168 -39.03 -52.24 -87.08
CA GLN A 168 -39.44 -52.43 -85.69
C GLN A 168 -38.53 -53.40 -84.94
N ARG A 169 -38.12 -54.50 -85.58
CA ARG A 169 -37.20 -55.47 -84.96
C ARG A 169 -35.82 -54.87 -84.73
N SER A 170 -35.27 -54.16 -85.72
CA SER A 170 -33.95 -53.52 -85.59
C SER A 170 -33.92 -52.46 -84.50
N LEU A 171 -34.99 -51.66 -84.35
CA LEU A 171 -35.07 -50.61 -83.33
C LEU A 171 -35.05 -51.18 -81.89
N ILE A 172 -35.70 -52.32 -81.66
CA ILE A 172 -35.75 -52.96 -80.34
C ILE A 172 -34.36 -53.47 -79.92
N VAL A 173 -33.65 -54.16 -80.82
CA VAL A 173 -32.30 -54.69 -80.54
C VAL A 173 -31.33 -53.55 -80.20
N LEU A 174 -31.43 -52.46 -80.94
CA LEU A 174 -30.59 -51.29 -80.79
C LEU A 174 -30.82 -50.57 -79.45
N ALA A 175 -32.08 -50.44 -79.01
CA ALA A 175 -32.43 -49.87 -77.72
C ALA A 175 -31.89 -50.71 -76.54
N GLY A 176 -31.91 -52.04 -76.67
CA GLY A 176 -31.32 -52.94 -75.68
C GLY A 176 -29.79 -52.76 -75.56
N ALA A 177 -29.08 -52.77 -76.69
CA ALA A 177 -27.63 -52.58 -76.71
C ALA A 177 -27.21 -51.21 -76.13
N PHE A 178 -27.96 -50.14 -76.45
CA PHE A 178 -27.73 -48.80 -75.91
C PHE A 178 -27.77 -48.77 -74.38
N THR A 179 -28.76 -49.44 -73.79
CA THR A 179 -28.97 -49.43 -72.33
C THR A 179 -27.79 -50.10 -71.62
N VAL A 180 -27.33 -51.24 -72.14
CA VAL A 180 -26.19 -51.97 -71.55
C VAL A 180 -24.91 -51.12 -71.59
N VAL A 181 -24.58 -50.54 -72.75
CA VAL A 181 -23.37 -49.71 -72.89
C VAL A 181 -23.46 -48.49 -71.98
N PHE A 182 -24.61 -47.82 -71.93
CA PHE A 182 -24.81 -46.65 -71.09
C PHE A 182 -24.63 -46.98 -69.59
N THR A 183 -25.19 -48.10 -69.13
CA THR A 183 -25.04 -48.54 -67.73
C THR A 183 -23.58 -48.83 -67.37
N LEU A 184 -22.83 -49.49 -68.25
CA LEU A 184 -21.41 -49.78 -68.02
C LEU A 184 -20.56 -48.51 -67.92
N VAL A 185 -20.76 -47.56 -68.84
CA VAL A 185 -20.06 -46.28 -68.82
C VAL A 185 -20.41 -45.48 -67.55
N PHE A 186 -21.68 -45.49 -67.16
CA PHE A 186 -22.13 -44.83 -65.93
C PHE A 186 -21.44 -45.37 -64.68
N LEU A 187 -21.37 -46.70 -64.55
CA LEU A 187 -20.73 -47.35 -63.40
C LEU A 187 -19.23 -47.04 -63.34
N PHE A 188 -18.53 -47.08 -64.49
CA PHE A 188 -17.10 -46.75 -64.57
C PHE A 188 -16.82 -45.31 -64.14
N VAL A 189 -17.52 -44.33 -64.72
CA VAL A 189 -17.32 -42.90 -64.40
C VAL A 189 -17.58 -42.63 -62.92
N ARG A 190 -18.64 -43.22 -62.37
CA ARG A 190 -19.00 -43.02 -60.96
C ARG A 190 -17.97 -43.62 -60.01
N ARG A 191 -17.50 -44.84 -60.27
CA ARG A 191 -16.58 -45.56 -59.38
C ARG A 191 -15.15 -45.03 -59.49
N ASP A 192 -14.63 -44.89 -60.71
CA ASP A 192 -13.19 -44.73 -60.93
C ASP A 192 -12.75 -43.26 -61.11
N LEU A 193 -13.69 -42.32 -61.30
CA LEU A 193 -13.38 -40.89 -61.40
C LEU A 193 -14.02 -40.06 -60.28
N ILE A 194 -15.33 -40.16 -60.08
CA ILE A 194 -16.06 -39.24 -59.20
C ILE A 194 -15.74 -39.51 -57.72
N GLY A 195 -15.78 -40.77 -57.28
CA GLY A 195 -15.51 -41.15 -55.88
C GLY A 195 -14.17 -40.62 -55.34
N PRO A 196 -13.04 -40.91 -56.03
CA PRO A 196 -11.72 -40.40 -55.65
C PRO A 196 -11.66 -38.87 -55.53
N ILE A 197 -12.18 -38.14 -56.51
CA ILE A 197 -12.18 -36.67 -56.53
C ILE A 197 -12.96 -36.10 -55.35
N THR A 198 -14.13 -36.67 -55.05
CA THR A 198 -14.95 -36.19 -53.92
C THR A 198 -14.25 -36.43 -52.58
N THR A 199 -13.52 -37.52 -52.44
CA THR A 199 -12.76 -37.86 -51.23
C THR A 199 -11.62 -36.87 -51.01
N LEU A 200 -10.78 -36.64 -52.04
CA LEU A 200 -9.69 -35.67 -52.00
C LEU A 200 -10.18 -34.24 -51.73
N SER A 201 -11.30 -33.83 -52.35
CA SER A 201 -11.89 -32.52 -52.09
C SER A 201 -12.37 -32.34 -50.65
N THR A 202 -12.84 -33.41 -50.02
CA THR A 202 -13.32 -33.38 -48.63
C THR A 202 -12.14 -33.24 -47.67
N VAL A 203 -11.10 -34.06 -47.86
CA VAL A 203 -9.82 -33.95 -47.13
C VAL A 203 -9.23 -32.55 -47.23
N ALA A 204 -9.17 -31.97 -48.44
CA ALA A 204 -8.64 -30.62 -48.63
C ALA A 204 -9.46 -29.55 -47.89
N LYS A 205 -10.79 -29.69 -47.81
CA LYS A 205 -11.66 -28.79 -47.04
C LYS A 205 -11.45 -28.93 -45.53
N GLU A 206 -11.21 -30.13 -45.03
CA GLU A 206 -10.92 -30.36 -43.61
C GLU A 206 -9.59 -29.70 -43.20
N ILE A 207 -8.55 -29.87 -44.03
CA ILE A 207 -7.25 -29.19 -43.85
C ILE A 207 -7.43 -27.67 -43.87
N ALA A 208 -8.19 -27.13 -44.83
CA ALA A 208 -8.48 -25.70 -44.90
C ALA A 208 -9.32 -25.19 -43.71
N GLY A 209 -10.12 -26.06 -43.10
CA GLY A 209 -10.89 -25.78 -41.89
C GLY A 209 -10.08 -25.86 -40.59
N GLY A 210 -8.76 -26.01 -40.66
CA GLY A 210 -7.87 -26.04 -39.49
C GLY A 210 -7.72 -27.40 -38.81
N ARG A 211 -8.25 -28.48 -39.41
CA ARG A 211 -8.04 -29.85 -38.95
C ARG A 211 -6.92 -30.49 -39.75
N PHE A 212 -5.75 -30.61 -39.14
CA PHE A 212 -4.56 -31.16 -39.81
C PHE A 212 -4.35 -32.66 -39.60
N ASP A 213 -5.10 -33.28 -38.67
CA ASP A 213 -5.09 -34.72 -38.41
C ASP A 213 -6.05 -35.47 -39.35
N VAL A 214 -5.74 -35.47 -40.65
CA VAL A 214 -6.62 -36.08 -41.66
C VAL A 214 -5.97 -37.31 -42.30
N ALA A 215 -6.66 -38.44 -42.25
CA ALA A 215 -6.23 -39.68 -42.89
C ALA A 215 -6.67 -39.69 -44.36
N VAL A 216 -5.71 -39.62 -45.28
CA VAL A 216 -5.99 -39.78 -46.71
C VAL A 216 -6.04 -41.28 -47.06
N PRO A 217 -7.19 -41.83 -47.48
CA PRO A 217 -7.32 -43.25 -47.83
C PRO A 217 -6.54 -43.57 -49.11
N GLU A 218 -6.15 -44.84 -49.29
CA GLU A 218 -5.48 -45.29 -50.51
C GLU A 218 -6.42 -45.20 -51.71
N LEU A 219 -5.96 -44.52 -52.76
CA LEU A 219 -6.74 -44.25 -53.97
C LEU A 219 -6.27 -45.20 -55.07
N THR A 220 -7.22 -45.80 -55.77
CA THR A 220 -6.98 -46.92 -56.69
C THR A 220 -6.22 -46.56 -57.96
N THR A 221 -6.15 -45.27 -58.32
CA THR A 221 -5.38 -44.81 -59.48
C THR A 221 -4.16 -44.03 -59.02
N ARG A 222 -3.06 -44.21 -59.76
CA ARG A 222 -1.76 -43.60 -59.46
C ARG A 222 -1.84 -42.07 -59.31
N ASP A 223 -2.49 -41.40 -60.25
CA ASP A 223 -2.60 -39.93 -60.24
C ASP A 223 -3.33 -39.39 -59.00
N PHE A 224 -4.38 -40.10 -58.53
CA PHE A 224 -5.10 -39.72 -57.32
C PHE A 224 -4.31 -40.07 -56.05
N SER A 225 -3.54 -41.14 -56.06
CA SER A 225 -2.63 -41.48 -54.95
C SER A 225 -1.55 -40.43 -54.76
N GLU A 226 -0.89 -39.99 -55.85
CA GLU A 226 0.14 -38.93 -55.80
C GLU A 226 -0.43 -37.62 -55.23
N LEU A 227 -1.65 -37.24 -55.63
CA LEU A 227 -2.34 -36.07 -55.09
C LEU A 227 -2.73 -36.24 -53.61
N GLY A 228 -3.12 -37.46 -53.22
CA GLY A 228 -3.40 -37.81 -51.83
C GLY A 228 -2.18 -37.66 -50.93
N ASP A 229 -1.01 -38.11 -51.38
CA ASP A 229 0.25 -38.00 -50.64
C ASP A 229 0.73 -36.55 -50.53
N ALA A 230 0.56 -35.75 -51.58
CA ALA A 230 0.85 -34.31 -51.54
C ALA A 230 -0.01 -33.60 -50.47
N LEU A 231 -1.31 -33.91 -50.39
CA LEU A 231 -2.20 -33.39 -49.34
C LEU A 231 -1.77 -33.84 -47.95
N ARG A 232 -1.32 -35.09 -47.80
CA ARG A 232 -0.83 -35.64 -46.53
C ARG A 232 0.42 -34.89 -46.03
N HIS A 233 1.39 -34.66 -46.91
CA HIS A 233 2.58 -33.87 -46.57
C HIS A 233 2.24 -32.42 -46.20
N MET A 234 1.30 -31.79 -46.90
CA MET A 234 0.85 -30.44 -46.59
C MET A 234 0.16 -30.37 -45.21
N ALA A 235 -0.72 -31.32 -44.90
CA ALA A 235 -1.39 -31.40 -43.60
C ALA A 235 -0.37 -31.52 -42.45
N GLN A 236 0.61 -32.41 -42.59
CA GLN A 236 1.68 -32.60 -41.60
C GLN A 236 2.51 -31.33 -41.40
N SER A 237 2.92 -30.67 -42.49
CA SER A 237 3.71 -29.43 -42.40
C SER A 237 2.94 -28.28 -41.73
N LEU A 238 1.64 -28.17 -42.00
CA LEU A 238 0.77 -27.17 -41.35
C LEU A 238 0.60 -27.47 -39.86
N LYS A 239 0.45 -28.75 -39.47
CA LYS A 239 0.38 -29.17 -38.06
C LYS A 239 1.63 -28.78 -37.28
N GLU A 240 2.81 -29.05 -37.84
CA GLU A 240 4.09 -28.70 -37.19
C GLU A 240 4.26 -27.19 -37.03
N ARG A 241 3.86 -26.40 -38.04
CA ARG A 241 3.89 -24.94 -37.95
C ARG A 241 2.91 -24.41 -36.91
N ASP A 242 1.70 -24.95 -36.86
CA ASP A 242 0.69 -24.54 -35.88
C ASP A 242 1.17 -24.80 -34.45
N ALA A 243 1.72 -26.00 -34.19
CA ALA A 243 2.32 -26.34 -32.90
C ALA A 243 3.46 -25.38 -32.50
N LYS A 244 4.34 -25.04 -33.46
CA LYS A 244 5.43 -24.08 -33.22
C LYS A 244 4.92 -22.66 -32.92
N ILE A 245 3.87 -22.21 -33.63
CA ILE A 245 3.24 -20.92 -33.39
C ILE A 245 2.61 -20.88 -31.99
N GLN A 246 1.88 -21.93 -31.59
CA GLN A 246 1.29 -22.01 -30.25
C GLN A 246 2.35 -21.98 -29.16
N GLN A 247 3.48 -22.68 -29.35
CA GLN A 247 4.61 -22.63 -28.43
C GLN A 247 5.21 -21.22 -28.34
N SER A 248 5.55 -20.60 -29.48
CA SER A 248 6.10 -19.23 -29.50
C SER A 248 5.14 -18.20 -28.90
N TYR A 249 3.83 -18.37 -29.08
CA TYR A 249 2.82 -17.52 -28.45
C TYR A 249 2.80 -17.68 -26.92
N GLY A 250 2.95 -18.92 -26.43
CA GLY A 250 3.11 -19.20 -25.00
C GLY A 250 4.34 -18.52 -24.40
N ASP A 251 5.50 -18.69 -25.03
CA ASP A 251 6.77 -18.09 -24.59
C ASP A 251 6.71 -16.56 -24.60
N LEU A 252 6.12 -15.97 -25.65
CA LEU A 252 5.93 -14.52 -25.75
C LEU A 252 5.00 -14.00 -24.65
N LYS A 253 3.90 -14.70 -24.38
CA LYS A 253 2.97 -14.34 -23.30
C LYS A 253 3.66 -14.39 -21.94
N GLN A 254 4.48 -15.41 -21.68
CA GLN A 254 5.25 -15.53 -20.43
C GLN A 254 6.28 -14.41 -20.31
N THR A 255 7.01 -14.11 -21.38
CA THR A 255 8.03 -13.04 -21.40
C THR A 255 7.39 -11.66 -21.19
N ASN A 256 6.24 -11.39 -21.83
CA ASN A 256 5.51 -10.14 -21.61
C ASN A 256 5.02 -10.00 -20.17
N GLN A 257 4.54 -11.09 -19.56
CA GLN A 257 4.15 -11.07 -18.14
C GLN A 257 5.36 -10.74 -17.24
N GLN A 258 6.49 -11.41 -17.45
CA GLN A 258 7.72 -11.14 -16.68
C GLN A 258 8.22 -9.70 -16.85
N LEU A 259 8.12 -9.17 -18.07
CA LEU A 259 8.49 -7.79 -18.35
C LEU A 259 7.58 -6.82 -17.61
N GLN A 260 6.26 -7.07 -17.62
CA GLN A 260 5.29 -6.25 -16.92
C GLN A 260 5.50 -6.27 -15.40
N ASP A 261 5.72 -7.45 -14.81
CA ASP A 261 6.05 -7.59 -13.39
C ASP A 261 7.34 -6.83 -13.02
N SER A 262 8.34 -6.84 -13.92
CA SER A 262 9.60 -6.10 -13.73
C SER A 262 9.40 -4.58 -13.81
N TYR A 263 8.54 -4.10 -14.72
CA TYR A 263 8.16 -2.69 -14.82
C TYR A 263 7.44 -2.20 -13.56
N GLU A 264 6.45 -2.96 -13.07
CA GLU A 264 5.73 -2.62 -11.84
C GLU A 264 6.67 -2.58 -10.63
N ASN A 265 7.62 -3.51 -10.53
CA ASN A 265 8.61 -3.50 -9.46
C ASN A 265 9.57 -2.30 -9.55
N LEU A 266 10.01 -1.93 -10.75
CA LEU A 266 10.84 -0.73 -10.96
C LEU A 266 10.11 0.55 -10.58
N GLU A 267 8.83 0.67 -10.93
CA GLU A 267 8.00 1.82 -10.56
C GLU A 267 7.82 1.91 -9.05
N ARG A 268 7.56 0.76 -8.38
CA ARG A 268 7.48 0.69 -6.92
C ARG A 268 8.78 1.12 -6.25
N VAL A 269 9.93 0.58 -6.68
CA VAL A 269 11.24 0.94 -6.14
C VAL A 269 11.55 2.42 -6.39
N GLY A 270 11.20 2.95 -7.57
CA GLY A 270 11.34 4.37 -7.88
C GLY A 270 10.50 5.26 -6.97
N ALA A 271 9.25 4.90 -6.73
CA ALA A 271 8.34 5.61 -5.83
C ALA A 271 8.81 5.56 -4.36
N GLU A 272 9.25 4.38 -3.88
CA GLU A 272 9.82 4.23 -2.54
C GLU A 272 11.09 5.05 -2.36
N LEU A 273 12.00 5.03 -3.34
CA LEU A 273 13.21 5.83 -3.33
C LEU A 273 12.90 7.33 -3.34
N GLY A 274 11.89 7.75 -4.13
CA GLY A 274 11.38 9.12 -4.15
C GLY A 274 10.85 9.56 -2.78
N ARG A 275 9.94 8.76 -2.18
CA ARG A 275 9.40 9.01 -0.83
C ARG A 275 10.49 9.05 0.23
N SER A 276 11.45 8.13 0.19
CA SER A 276 12.58 8.08 1.12
C SER A 276 13.44 9.34 1.00
N ARG A 277 13.75 9.78 -0.23
CA ARG A 277 14.52 11.01 -0.49
C ARG A 277 13.79 12.27 -0.01
N GLU A 278 12.48 12.36 -0.22
CA GLU A 278 11.64 13.45 0.30
C GLU A 278 11.59 13.44 1.83
N MET A 279 11.41 12.27 2.44
CA MET A 279 11.40 12.11 3.89
C MET A 279 12.72 12.60 4.52
N TYR A 280 13.88 12.15 4.01
CA TYR A 280 15.18 12.62 4.52
C TYR A 280 15.36 14.13 4.33
N ARG A 281 14.89 14.69 3.22
CA ARG A 281 14.97 16.13 2.98
C ARG A 281 14.10 16.91 3.96
N SER A 282 12.87 16.46 4.22
CA SER A 282 12.00 17.09 5.22
C SER A 282 12.60 17.01 6.62
N LEU A 283 13.08 15.83 7.03
CA LEU A 283 13.71 15.64 8.34
C LEU A 283 14.93 16.55 8.54
N LEU A 284 15.76 16.74 7.50
CA LEU A 284 16.88 17.68 7.56
C LEU A 284 16.40 19.14 7.64
N ASP A 285 15.41 19.52 6.84
CA ASP A 285 14.91 20.89 6.78
C ASP A 285 14.09 21.31 8.02
N ASP A 286 13.42 20.37 8.67
CA ASP A 286 12.62 20.59 9.89
C ASP A 286 13.47 20.49 11.18
N ALA A 287 14.70 20.00 11.10
CA ALA A 287 15.63 19.98 12.22
C ALA A 287 15.85 21.39 12.77
N SER A 288 15.84 21.54 14.10
CA SER A 288 16.00 22.83 14.76
C SER A 288 17.45 23.33 14.76
N ASP A 289 18.41 22.40 14.87
CA ASP A 289 19.84 22.70 14.82
C ASP A 289 20.30 22.91 13.37
N ALA A 290 21.24 23.84 13.19
CA ALA A 290 21.84 24.12 11.90
C ALA A 290 22.77 22.95 11.50
N ILE A 291 22.53 22.35 10.34
CA ILE A 291 23.33 21.24 9.81
C ILE A 291 24.07 21.72 8.57
N LEU A 292 25.39 21.58 8.59
CA LEU A 292 26.30 21.85 7.48
C LEU A 292 27.11 20.60 7.18
N VAL A 293 27.29 20.28 5.90
CA VAL A 293 28.14 19.16 5.45
C VAL A 293 29.15 19.66 4.43
N SER A 294 30.44 19.37 4.66
CA SER A 294 31.52 19.60 3.69
C SER A 294 32.11 18.28 3.18
N ASP A 295 32.73 18.33 1.99
CA ASP A 295 33.51 17.23 1.43
C ASP A 295 34.99 17.26 1.87
N GLU A 296 35.79 16.31 1.37
CA GLU A 296 37.24 16.19 1.65
C GLU A 296 38.08 17.36 1.12
N GLN A 297 37.51 18.23 0.29
CA GLN A 297 38.15 19.43 -0.23
C GLN A 297 37.62 20.70 0.46
N ASP A 298 37.01 20.53 1.64
CA ASP A 298 36.37 21.56 2.44
C ASP A 298 35.25 22.31 1.71
N ARG A 299 34.65 21.74 0.66
CA ARG A 299 33.55 22.41 -0.05
C ARG A 299 32.22 22.08 0.62
N ILE A 300 31.39 23.10 0.83
CA ILE A 300 30.07 22.92 1.45
C ILE A 300 29.13 22.23 0.45
N VAL A 301 28.71 21.00 0.77
CA VAL A 301 27.86 20.17 -0.09
C VAL A 301 26.38 20.34 0.28
N LEU A 302 26.10 20.57 1.56
CA LEU A 302 24.73 20.66 2.07
C LEU A 302 24.65 21.60 3.27
N ILE A 303 23.62 22.42 3.28
CA ILE A 303 23.10 23.08 4.47
C ILE A 303 21.58 22.84 4.55
N ASN A 304 21.04 22.72 5.76
CA ASN A 304 19.58 22.65 5.97
C ASN A 304 18.97 24.05 6.18
N LYS A 305 17.63 24.15 6.23
CA LYS A 305 16.94 25.44 6.48
C LYS A 305 17.29 26.08 7.83
N ALA A 306 17.62 25.31 8.86
CA ALA A 306 18.08 25.89 10.13
C ALA A 306 19.45 26.58 9.97
N ALA A 307 20.38 25.98 9.21
CA ALA A 307 21.65 26.60 8.87
C ALA A 307 21.47 27.86 8.00
N GLU A 308 20.54 27.86 7.04
CA GLU A 308 20.22 29.08 6.28
C GLU A 308 19.78 30.23 7.19
N ARG A 309 18.93 29.94 8.19
CA ARG A 309 18.47 30.94 9.18
C ARG A 309 19.58 31.37 10.14
N PHE A 310 20.38 30.42 10.61
CA PHE A 310 21.45 30.66 11.58
C PHE A 310 22.58 31.50 11.00
N PHE A 311 23.01 31.21 9.77
CA PHE A 311 24.08 31.95 9.09
C PHE A 311 23.60 33.14 8.27
N GLY A 312 22.32 33.14 7.83
CA GLY A 312 21.75 34.21 7.03
C GLY A 312 21.97 34.09 5.52
N ASN A 313 22.49 32.96 5.03
CA ASN A 313 22.75 32.72 3.61
C ASN A 313 21.86 31.62 3.04
N ARG A 314 21.50 31.71 1.76
CA ARG A 314 20.73 30.64 1.10
C ARG A 314 21.64 29.51 0.64
N ARG A 315 21.12 28.28 0.63
CA ARG A 315 21.83 27.09 0.16
C ARG A 315 22.42 27.23 -1.23
N GLN A 316 21.76 27.97 -2.13
CA GLN A 316 22.24 28.20 -3.50
C GLN A 316 23.48 29.11 -3.55
N GLU A 317 23.68 29.98 -2.55
CA GLU A 317 24.79 30.92 -2.47
C GLU A 317 26.03 30.27 -1.84
N VAL A 318 25.81 29.31 -0.93
CA VAL A 318 26.87 28.65 -0.14
C VAL A 318 27.29 27.30 -0.77
N GLY A 319 26.44 26.68 -1.57
CA GLY A 319 26.74 25.40 -2.20
C GLY A 319 28.01 25.44 -3.06
N GLY A 320 29.01 24.61 -2.71
CA GLY A 320 30.28 24.46 -3.43
C GLY A 320 31.36 25.47 -3.05
N THR A 321 31.08 26.42 -2.16
CA THR A 321 32.10 27.33 -1.61
C THR A 321 32.99 26.59 -0.60
N ASN A 322 34.20 27.09 -0.40
CA ASN A 322 35.12 26.55 0.61
C ASN A 322 34.68 26.97 2.02
N LEU A 323 34.71 26.03 2.96
CA LEU A 323 34.27 26.21 4.34
C LEU A 323 35.05 27.31 5.07
N TYR A 324 36.37 27.37 4.89
CA TYR A 324 37.20 28.40 5.52
C TYR A 324 36.78 29.79 5.02
N SER A 325 36.68 29.98 3.70
CA SER A 325 36.24 31.25 3.12
C SER A 325 34.83 31.66 3.58
N PHE A 326 33.94 30.69 3.77
CA PHE A 326 32.59 30.94 4.30
C PHE A 326 32.63 31.43 5.75
N LEU A 327 33.40 30.77 6.62
CA LEU A 327 33.57 31.20 8.02
C LEU A 327 34.28 32.56 8.14
N GLU A 328 35.21 32.85 7.23
CA GLU A 328 35.92 34.13 7.16
C GLU A 328 34.97 35.27 6.78
N GLN A 329 34.10 35.06 5.80
CA GLN A 329 33.07 36.03 5.41
C GLN A 329 32.08 36.33 6.54
N LEU A 330 31.79 35.35 7.40
CA LEU A 330 30.97 35.52 8.59
C LEU A 330 31.71 36.22 9.75
N GLN A 331 33.00 36.54 9.58
CA GLN A 331 33.84 37.15 10.62
C GLN A 331 33.86 36.35 11.92
N VAL A 332 33.96 35.02 11.79
CA VAL A 332 34.03 34.12 12.94
C VAL A 332 35.31 34.38 13.74
N SER A 333 35.15 34.63 15.04
CA SER A 333 36.25 35.09 15.89
C SER A 333 37.32 34.02 16.20
N ASN A 334 37.02 32.73 16.02
CA ASN A 334 37.93 31.62 16.28
C ASN A 334 38.10 30.68 15.07
N ILE A 335 38.19 31.26 13.87
CA ILE A 335 38.25 30.52 12.59
C ILE A 335 39.44 29.54 12.49
N ASP A 336 40.64 29.94 12.91
CA ASP A 336 41.85 29.11 12.79
C ASP A 336 41.74 27.83 13.62
N GLU A 337 41.17 27.94 14.83
CA GLU A 337 40.92 26.81 15.70
C GLU A 337 39.87 25.87 15.09
N LEU A 338 38.75 26.43 14.60
CA LEU A 338 37.69 25.64 13.97
C LEU A 338 38.18 24.90 12.72
N TYR A 339 39.06 25.52 11.93
CA TYR A 339 39.61 24.89 10.73
C TYR A 339 40.63 23.80 11.07
N ARG A 340 41.46 23.99 12.10
CA ARG A 340 42.34 22.92 12.62
C ARG A 340 41.52 21.72 13.11
N LEU A 341 40.47 21.98 13.88
CA LEU A 341 39.55 20.92 14.36
C LEU A 341 38.85 20.24 13.19
N HIS A 342 38.50 20.96 12.11
CA HIS A 342 37.92 20.38 10.91
C HIS A 342 38.78 19.26 10.30
N GLY A 343 40.09 19.50 10.19
CA GLY A 343 41.05 18.51 9.70
C GLY A 343 41.08 17.25 10.57
N GLU A 344 41.07 17.40 11.89
CA GLU A 344 41.02 16.27 12.83
C GLU A 344 39.71 15.45 12.69
N VAL A 345 38.59 16.09 12.33
CA VAL A 345 37.32 15.39 12.07
C VAL A 345 37.38 14.58 10.78
N LEU A 346 38.00 15.10 9.71
CA LEU A 346 38.22 14.36 8.46
C LEU A 346 39.04 13.08 8.69
N ASP A 347 39.97 13.11 9.65
CA ASP A 347 40.80 11.96 10.02
C ASP A 347 40.03 10.87 10.79
N GLY A 348 38.84 11.20 11.33
CA GLY A 348 37.94 10.23 11.96
C GLY A 348 37.45 10.62 13.35
N ASN A 349 37.87 11.77 13.89
CA ASN A 349 37.50 12.17 15.25
C ASN A 349 36.13 12.87 15.31
N THR A 350 35.44 12.76 16.44
CA THR A 350 34.28 13.61 16.75
C THR A 350 34.74 14.73 17.67
N LEU A 351 34.42 15.97 17.33
CA LEU A 351 34.88 17.15 18.06
C LEU A 351 33.72 18.11 18.35
N GLU A 352 33.87 18.84 19.45
CA GLU A 352 32.92 19.84 19.92
C GLU A 352 33.65 21.17 20.12
N ALA A 353 33.08 22.26 19.62
CA ALA A 353 33.66 23.60 19.67
C ALA A 353 32.57 24.66 19.76
N GLU A 354 32.92 25.89 20.15
CA GLU A 354 32.02 27.03 20.02
C GLU A 354 32.38 27.83 18.77
N ILE A 355 31.38 28.36 18.07
CA ILE A 355 31.53 29.33 17.01
C ILE A 355 30.89 30.65 17.45
N ARG A 356 31.60 31.75 17.24
CA ARG A 356 31.13 33.09 17.64
C ARG A 356 31.26 34.07 16.50
N PHE A 357 30.14 34.65 16.11
CA PHE A 357 30.05 35.59 15.00
C PHE A 357 28.89 36.58 15.21
N MET A 358 28.86 37.63 14.41
CA MET A 358 27.73 38.57 14.36
C MET A 358 26.73 38.06 13.32
N SER A 359 25.48 37.80 13.73
CA SER A 359 24.43 37.36 12.81
C SER A 359 24.24 38.42 11.70
N PRO A 360 24.40 38.06 10.42
CA PRO A 360 24.18 39.00 9.31
C PRO A 360 22.72 39.48 9.20
N VAL A 361 21.78 38.68 9.73
CA VAL A 361 20.34 38.95 9.66
C VAL A 361 19.88 39.84 10.81
N GLU A 362 20.32 39.53 12.03
CA GLU A 362 19.82 40.16 13.26
C GLU A 362 20.79 41.22 13.82
N ASN A 363 22.00 41.34 13.25
CA ASN A 363 23.06 42.23 13.69
C ASN A 363 23.35 42.14 15.20
N ARG A 364 23.31 40.93 15.74
CA ARG A 364 23.61 40.61 17.15
C ARG A 364 24.68 39.53 17.26
N PRO A 365 25.45 39.48 18.36
CA PRO A 365 26.36 38.37 18.60
C PRO A 365 25.58 37.07 18.77
N VAL A 366 26.05 36.01 18.11
CA VAL A 366 25.50 34.66 18.20
C VAL A 366 26.60 33.70 18.60
N VAL A 367 26.27 32.79 19.52
CA VAL A 367 27.14 31.69 19.94
C VAL A 367 26.51 30.38 19.50
N GLY A 368 27.18 29.69 18.58
CA GLY A 368 26.83 28.34 18.17
C GLY A 368 27.68 27.31 18.91
N TRP A 369 27.07 26.28 19.46
CA TRP A 369 27.79 25.08 19.89
C TRP A 369 27.81 24.09 18.73
N VAL A 370 29.01 23.80 18.23
CA VAL A 370 29.27 22.98 17.05
C VAL A 370 29.69 21.58 17.49
N LYS A 371 29.00 20.57 16.98
CA LYS A 371 29.43 19.17 17.02
C LYS A 371 29.73 18.69 15.62
N ALA A 372 30.98 18.35 15.35
CA ALA A 372 31.45 17.90 14.05
C ALA A 372 31.79 16.41 14.09
N SER A 373 31.37 15.67 13.07
CA SER A 373 31.57 14.22 12.96
C SER A 373 31.84 13.79 11.51
N PRO A 374 32.69 12.77 11.29
CA PRO A 374 32.93 12.23 9.96
C PRO A 374 31.75 11.38 9.48
N VAL A 375 31.41 11.51 8.20
CA VAL A 375 30.42 10.69 7.51
C VAL A 375 31.09 10.05 6.31
N VAL A 376 31.19 8.72 6.32
CA VAL A 376 31.73 7.96 5.19
C VAL A 376 30.58 7.46 4.33
N GLY A 377 30.50 7.95 3.10
CA GLY A 377 29.49 7.49 2.16
C GLY A 377 29.80 6.08 1.64
N ARG A 378 28.81 5.41 1.02
CA ARG A 378 29.03 4.14 0.32
C ARG A 378 30.02 4.26 -0.86
N ASP A 379 30.24 5.49 -1.34
CA ASP A 379 31.25 5.86 -2.33
C ASP A 379 32.68 5.90 -1.77
N GLY A 380 32.87 5.63 -0.47
CA GLY A 380 34.17 5.67 0.21
C GLY A 380 34.67 7.09 0.49
N ARG A 381 33.93 8.12 0.07
CA ARG A 381 34.29 9.53 0.30
C ARG A 381 33.92 9.93 1.72
N ARG A 382 34.88 10.53 2.41
CA ARG A 382 34.69 11.16 3.71
C ARG A 382 34.04 12.52 3.54
N ARG A 383 33.17 12.86 4.48
CA ARG A 383 32.50 14.15 4.58
C ARG A 383 32.52 14.54 6.05
N VAL A 384 32.45 15.82 6.34
CA VAL A 384 32.28 16.30 7.72
C VAL A 384 30.87 16.83 7.86
N GLN A 385 30.12 16.28 8.81
CA GLN A 385 28.84 16.82 9.24
C GLN A 385 29.06 17.65 10.50
N SER A 386 28.70 18.94 10.43
CA SER A 386 28.68 19.86 11.56
C SER A 386 27.23 20.16 11.94
N ILE A 387 26.85 19.84 13.16
CA ILE A 387 25.57 20.20 13.78
C ILE A 387 25.82 21.36 14.73
N ILE A 388 25.07 22.45 14.58
CA ILE A 388 25.33 23.72 15.25
C ILE A 388 24.05 24.15 15.96
N ARG A 389 24.11 24.24 17.29
CA ARG A 389 23.01 24.70 18.13
C ARG A 389 23.24 26.14 18.55
N ASP A 390 22.25 27.01 18.34
CA ASP A 390 22.27 28.36 18.91
C ASP A 390 22.09 28.26 20.44
N VAL A 391 23.16 28.54 21.19
CA VAL A 391 23.19 28.51 22.66
C VAL A 391 23.28 29.92 23.26
N THR A 392 23.03 30.96 22.46
CA THR A 392 23.21 32.36 22.87
C THR A 392 22.40 32.67 24.15
N ARG A 393 21.10 32.34 24.14
CA ARG A 393 20.20 32.61 25.28
C ARG A 393 20.55 31.80 26.52
N GLU A 394 20.91 30.53 26.35
CA GLU A 394 21.31 29.66 27.46
C GLU A 394 22.60 30.16 28.12
N ARG A 395 23.55 30.65 27.32
CA ARG A 395 24.78 31.29 27.80
C ARG A 395 24.50 32.56 28.59
N GLU A 396 23.68 33.47 28.05
CA GLU A 396 23.30 34.71 28.73
C GLU A 396 22.62 34.44 30.09
N ILE A 397 21.68 33.49 30.13
CA ILE A 397 21.01 33.10 31.38
C ILE A 397 22.01 32.53 32.38
N LYS A 398 22.90 31.64 31.94
CA LYS A 398 23.92 31.03 32.80
C LYS A 398 24.87 32.06 33.39
N GLU A 399 25.34 33.01 32.58
CA GLU A 399 26.22 34.10 33.02
C GLU A 399 25.52 35.04 34.00
N ASN A 400 24.27 35.43 33.71
CA ASN A 400 23.47 36.26 34.60
C ASN A 400 23.21 35.56 35.95
N LEU A 401 22.92 34.26 35.94
CA LEU A 401 22.70 33.47 37.15
C LEU A 401 23.98 33.39 37.99
N GLN A 402 25.13 33.14 37.36
CA GLN A 402 26.42 33.12 38.04
C GLN A 402 26.74 34.47 38.69
N ARG A 403 26.47 35.56 37.98
CA ARG A 403 26.67 36.92 38.49
C ARG A 403 25.79 37.22 39.69
N SER A 404 24.48 36.92 39.60
CA SER A 404 23.54 37.12 40.71
C SER A 404 23.90 36.29 41.94
N THR A 405 24.30 35.03 41.73
CA THR A 405 24.73 34.15 42.84
C THR A 405 25.98 34.69 43.53
N ALA A 406 26.96 35.17 42.77
CA ALA A 406 28.18 35.77 43.33
C ALA A 406 27.88 37.05 44.12
N GLU A 407 26.97 37.89 43.63
CA GLU A 407 26.53 39.12 44.29
C GLU A 407 25.79 38.84 45.60
N LEU A 408 24.84 37.89 45.59
CA LEU A 408 24.13 37.44 46.79
C LEU A 408 25.09 36.91 47.85
N LYS A 409 26.07 36.09 47.46
CA LYS A 409 27.08 35.56 48.38
C LYS A 409 27.90 36.69 49.01
N ARG A 410 28.29 37.70 48.22
CA ARG A 410 29.04 38.87 48.71
C ARG A 410 28.20 39.71 49.66
N LEU A 411 26.92 39.95 49.35
CA LEU A 411 26.00 40.69 50.22
C LEU A 411 25.82 40.00 51.57
N ASN A 412 25.64 38.67 51.57
CA ASN A 412 25.50 37.92 52.82
C ASN A 412 26.77 38.01 53.69
N GLN A 413 27.96 37.84 53.09
CA GLN A 413 29.23 37.99 53.82
C GLN A 413 29.44 39.40 54.40
N MET A 414 29.05 40.44 53.65
CA MET A 414 29.14 41.83 54.16
C MET A 414 28.16 42.06 55.31
N LYS A 415 26.93 41.51 55.22
CA LYS A 415 25.95 41.55 56.31
C LYS A 415 26.56 40.96 57.58
N ASP A 416 27.13 39.76 57.52
CA ASP A 416 27.67 39.06 58.69
C ASP A 416 28.87 39.79 59.29
N SER A 417 29.78 40.29 58.45
CA SER A 417 30.93 41.09 58.91
C SER A 417 30.51 42.41 59.56
N PHE A 418 29.47 43.06 59.03
CA PHE A 418 28.96 44.31 59.59
C PHE A 418 28.37 44.09 60.99
N LEU A 419 27.55 43.04 61.17
CA LEU A 419 26.94 42.71 62.46
C LEU A 419 28.01 42.45 63.54
N GLY A 420 29.07 41.70 63.19
CA GLY A 420 30.18 41.41 64.11
C GLY A 420 30.96 42.66 64.53
N VAL A 421 31.36 43.50 63.57
CA VAL A 421 32.12 44.74 63.84
C VAL A 421 31.28 45.75 64.61
N ALA A 422 30.04 46.02 64.17
CA ALA A 422 29.15 46.97 64.82
C ALA A 422 28.92 46.60 66.30
N SER A 423 28.79 45.32 66.61
CA SER A 423 28.61 44.87 67.98
C SER A 423 29.81 45.15 68.88
N HIS A 424 31.04 44.95 68.37
CA HIS A 424 32.26 45.25 69.11
C HIS A 424 32.45 46.76 69.32
N GLU A 425 32.22 47.54 68.27
CA GLU A 425 32.34 49.01 68.29
C GLU A 425 31.26 49.68 69.16
N LEU A 426 30.08 49.07 69.33
CA LEU A 426 29.04 49.58 70.23
C LEU A 426 29.25 49.15 71.70
N LYS A 427 29.82 47.97 71.95
CA LYS A 427 30.06 47.47 73.31
C LYS A 427 31.04 48.34 74.10
N THR A 428 32.09 48.81 73.43
CA THR A 428 33.15 49.62 74.06
C THR A 428 32.63 50.94 74.64
N PRO A 429 31.97 51.84 73.86
CA PRO A 429 31.43 53.09 74.40
C PRO A 429 30.31 52.85 75.42
N LEU A 430 29.51 51.79 75.27
CA LEU A 430 28.48 51.44 76.25
C LEU A 430 29.05 51.04 77.60
N THR A 431 30.13 50.26 77.61
CA THR A 431 30.82 49.86 78.86
C THR A 431 31.30 51.09 79.63
N VAL A 432 31.79 52.12 78.91
CA VAL A 432 32.22 53.39 79.49
C VAL A 432 31.03 54.19 80.05
N ILE A 433 29.94 54.30 79.29
CA ILE A 433 28.72 55.00 79.75
C ILE A 433 28.17 54.34 81.02
N ILE A 434 27.99 53.01 81.00
CA ILE A 434 27.52 52.24 82.16
C ILE A 434 28.46 52.47 83.35
N GLY A 435 29.77 52.27 83.18
CA GLY A 435 30.74 52.42 84.26
C GLY A 435 30.79 53.81 84.88
N TYR A 436 30.75 54.89 84.08
CA TYR A 436 30.69 56.24 84.63
C TYR A 436 29.35 56.56 85.28
N THR A 437 28.24 56.10 84.72
CA THR A 437 26.93 56.27 85.37
C THR A 437 26.87 55.53 86.71
N GLU A 438 27.36 54.30 86.79
CA GLU A 438 27.43 53.52 88.04
C GLU A 438 28.34 54.17 89.08
N LEU A 439 29.51 54.69 88.66
CA LEU A 439 30.41 55.42 89.55
C LEU A 439 29.75 56.68 90.10
N LEU A 440 29.11 57.48 89.26
CA LEU A 440 28.41 58.70 89.70
C LEU A 440 27.24 58.36 90.63
N MET A 441 26.48 57.31 90.34
CA MET A 441 25.35 56.87 91.15
C MET A 441 25.76 56.27 92.51
N ASN A 442 26.90 55.57 92.58
CA ASN A 442 27.34 54.89 93.81
C ASN A 442 28.31 55.72 94.65
N GLU A 443 29.32 56.35 94.04
CA GLU A 443 30.37 57.07 94.78
C GLU A 443 30.02 58.54 95.03
N TRP A 444 29.16 59.14 94.20
CA TRP A 444 28.81 60.57 94.28
C TRP A 444 27.35 60.81 94.67
N GLN A 445 26.64 59.78 95.12
CA GLN A 445 25.22 59.83 95.48
C GLN A 445 24.89 61.00 96.42
N ASP A 446 25.69 61.19 97.47
CA ASP A 446 25.49 62.22 98.49
C ASP A 446 25.77 63.66 98.00
N ARG A 447 26.37 63.81 96.82
CA ARG A 447 26.77 65.10 96.22
C ARG A 447 25.90 65.50 95.03
N LEU A 448 24.97 64.65 94.61
CA LEU A 448 24.12 64.86 93.45
C LEU A 448 22.72 65.30 93.90
N GLU A 449 22.14 66.26 93.19
CA GLU A 449 20.75 66.65 93.44
C GLU A 449 19.79 65.52 93.01
N PRO A 450 18.67 65.29 93.71
CA PRO A 450 17.72 64.21 93.39
C PRO A 450 17.24 64.16 91.92
N PRO A 451 17.01 65.30 91.22
CA PRO A 451 16.67 65.27 89.79
C PRO A 451 17.80 64.74 88.90
N VAL A 452 19.05 65.03 89.24
CA VAL A 452 20.24 64.57 88.50
C VAL A 452 20.44 63.07 88.71
N MET A 453 20.18 62.57 89.92
CA MET A 453 20.19 61.14 90.20
C MET A 453 19.17 60.39 89.32
N GLY A 454 17.95 60.91 89.20
CA GLY A 454 16.93 60.33 88.30
C GLY A 454 17.36 60.33 86.83
N MET A 455 18.05 61.37 86.36
CA MET A 455 18.61 61.41 85.01
C MET A 455 19.72 60.36 84.81
N LEU A 456 20.62 60.20 85.78
CA LEU A 456 21.68 59.19 85.73
C LEU A 456 21.11 57.78 85.71
N GLU A 457 20.08 57.51 86.53
CA GLU A 457 19.35 56.23 86.49
C GLU A 457 18.72 55.99 85.11
N HIS A 458 18.12 57.01 84.49
CA HIS A 458 17.57 56.87 83.13
C HIS A 458 18.66 56.57 82.09
N ILE A 459 19.82 57.24 82.16
CA ILE A 459 20.95 57.00 81.24
C ILE A 459 21.52 55.60 81.45
N ALA A 460 21.74 55.18 82.70
CA ALA A 460 22.24 53.85 83.03
C ALA A 460 21.28 52.76 82.52
N ASN A 461 19.98 52.92 82.75
CA ASN A 461 18.96 51.99 82.25
C ASN A 461 18.89 51.94 80.72
N ALA A 462 19.08 53.07 80.02
CA ALA A 462 19.12 53.11 78.56
C ALA A 462 20.40 52.44 78.01
N ALA A 463 21.55 52.67 78.66
CA ALA A 463 22.82 52.07 78.28
C ALA A 463 22.84 50.54 78.53
N ASP A 464 22.32 50.08 79.67
CA ASP A 464 22.17 48.63 79.94
C ASP A 464 21.24 47.98 78.91
N ARG A 465 20.14 48.64 78.55
CA ARG A 465 19.24 48.15 77.50
C ARG A 465 19.96 48.01 76.15
N LEU A 466 20.72 49.02 75.73
CA LEU A 466 21.45 48.96 74.46
C LEU A 466 22.54 47.89 74.50
N SER A 467 23.22 47.72 75.64
CA SER A 467 24.21 46.66 75.86
C SER A 467 23.59 45.26 75.70
N ASN A 468 22.38 45.07 76.21
CA ASN A 468 21.64 43.82 76.06
C ASN A 468 21.19 43.58 74.61
N ILE A 469 20.69 44.61 73.90
CA ILE A 469 20.37 44.50 72.46
C ILE A 469 21.60 44.08 71.64
N VAL A 470 22.74 44.71 71.89
CA VAL A 470 23.99 44.38 71.20
C VAL A 470 24.42 42.95 71.51
N ARG A 471 24.29 42.51 72.77
CA ARG A 471 24.60 41.13 73.16
C ARG A 471 23.68 40.11 72.49
N ASP A 472 22.37 40.37 72.45
CA ASP A 472 21.38 39.52 71.78
C ASP A 472 21.67 39.41 70.27
N MET A 473 22.03 40.52 69.63
CA MET A 473 22.39 40.59 68.22
C MET A 473 23.66 39.75 67.91
N VAL A 474 24.65 39.79 68.80
CA VAL A 474 25.84 38.92 68.71
C VAL A 474 25.47 37.45 68.88
N ASP A 475 24.67 37.11 69.89
CA ASP A 475 24.24 35.74 70.14
C ASP A 475 23.49 35.18 68.91
N VAL A 476 22.59 35.96 68.28
CA VAL A 476 21.89 35.57 67.04
C VAL A 476 22.84 35.39 65.86
N SER A 477 23.83 36.27 65.70
CA SER A 477 24.87 36.13 64.66
C SER A 477 25.72 34.87 64.87
N MET A 478 26.11 34.59 66.11
CA MET A 478 26.87 33.38 66.46
C MET A 478 26.06 32.09 66.27
N LEU A 479 24.74 32.15 66.45
CA LEU A 479 23.81 31.06 66.16
C LEU A 479 23.71 30.79 64.65
N GLU A 480 23.57 31.82 63.80
CA GLU A 480 23.51 31.67 62.33
C GLU A 480 24.78 31.01 61.76
N ASP A 481 25.95 31.44 62.23
CA ASP A 481 27.24 30.95 61.76
C ASP A 481 27.63 29.57 62.36
N ARG A 482 26.78 28.96 63.19
CA ARG A 482 27.10 27.76 64.00
C ARG A 482 28.39 27.91 64.82
N ARG A 483 28.72 29.14 65.22
CA ARG A 483 29.95 29.48 65.99
C ARG A 483 29.73 29.44 67.49
N MET A 484 28.48 29.43 67.96
CA MET A 484 28.17 29.29 69.38
C MET A 484 28.63 27.92 69.90
N LYS A 485 29.60 27.91 70.82
CA LYS A 485 30.12 26.70 71.46
C LYS A 485 29.47 26.52 72.83
N LEU A 486 28.76 25.41 73.02
CA LEU A 486 28.16 25.05 74.30
C LEU A 486 29.17 24.38 75.24
N ARG A 487 29.10 24.69 76.53
CA ARG A 487 29.86 24.03 77.60
C ARG A 487 29.00 22.96 78.27
N MET A 488 28.78 21.87 77.54
CA MET A 488 27.93 20.75 78.00
C MET A 488 28.50 20.11 79.27
N ARG A 489 27.65 19.99 80.29
CA ARG A 489 27.92 19.32 81.57
C ARG A 489 26.68 18.55 82.01
N GLU A 490 26.86 17.49 82.79
CA GLU A 490 25.74 16.84 83.47
C GLU A 490 25.27 17.74 84.61
N VAL A 491 24.03 18.19 84.52
CA VAL A 491 23.47 19.19 85.43
C VAL A 491 22.10 18.74 85.92
N ASP A 492 21.89 18.85 87.23
CA ASP A 492 20.55 18.84 87.82
C ASP A 492 19.88 20.17 87.48
N ILE A 493 18.75 20.10 86.77
CA ILE A 493 18.07 21.28 86.24
C ILE A 493 17.37 22.09 87.33
N ASN A 494 16.89 21.44 88.40
CA ASN A 494 16.05 22.12 89.40
C ASN A 494 16.82 23.28 90.07
N PRO A 495 18.08 23.10 90.54
CA PRO A 495 18.91 24.20 91.03
C PRO A 495 19.10 25.35 90.03
N VAL A 496 19.19 25.04 88.72
CA VAL A 496 19.35 26.05 87.66
C VAL A 496 18.06 26.86 87.50
N VAL A 497 16.90 26.19 87.51
CA VAL A 497 15.58 26.83 87.45
C VAL A 497 15.36 27.72 88.65
N GLU A 498 15.65 27.22 89.86
CA GLU A 498 15.53 28.02 91.07
C GLU A 498 16.47 29.23 91.04
N GLN A 499 17.71 29.07 90.56
CA GLN A 499 18.65 30.18 90.48
C GLN A 499 18.18 31.26 89.49
N ALA A 500 17.76 30.86 88.29
CA ALA A 500 17.22 31.79 87.31
C ALA A 500 15.93 32.48 87.79
N ALA A 501 15.09 31.78 88.55
CA ALA A 501 13.90 32.35 89.18
C ALA A 501 14.24 33.36 90.29
N ARG A 502 15.22 33.03 91.16
CA ARG A 502 15.69 33.93 92.24
C ARG A 502 16.23 35.24 91.70
N GLU A 503 16.95 35.21 90.58
CA GLU A 503 17.45 36.43 89.92
C GLU A 503 16.33 37.39 89.47
N LEU A 504 15.10 36.88 89.31
CA LEU A 504 13.93 37.66 88.91
C LEU A 504 12.96 37.97 90.06
N GLU A 505 13.21 37.47 91.28
CA GLU A 505 12.32 37.59 92.45
C GLU A 505 11.91 39.04 92.75
N PHE A 506 12.88 39.96 92.68
CA PHE A 506 12.65 41.40 92.86
C PHE A 506 11.54 41.96 91.95
N PHE A 507 11.41 41.46 90.72
CA PHE A 507 10.40 41.94 89.78
C PHE A 507 9.00 41.41 90.10
N PHE A 508 8.91 40.18 90.64
CA PHE A 508 7.64 39.63 91.11
C PHE A 508 7.11 40.44 92.29
N ASP A 509 7.97 40.73 93.28
CA ASP A 509 7.62 41.55 94.44
C ASP A 509 7.17 42.96 94.03
N ARG A 510 7.92 43.61 93.13
CA ARG A 510 7.62 44.96 92.65
C ARG A 510 6.27 45.03 91.91
N ARG A 511 5.87 43.97 91.21
CA ARG A 511 4.62 43.90 90.44
C ARG A 511 3.48 43.18 91.18
N GLY A 512 3.73 42.74 92.42
CA GLY A 512 2.79 41.95 93.22
C GLY A 512 2.35 40.65 92.54
N GLN A 513 3.17 40.08 91.65
CA GLN A 513 2.86 38.82 90.97
C GLN A 513 3.30 37.63 91.80
N HIS A 514 2.60 36.50 91.66
CA HIS A 514 2.90 35.28 92.40
C HIS A 514 3.61 34.26 91.51
N LEU A 515 4.86 33.93 91.87
CA LEU A 515 5.62 32.84 91.26
C LEU A 515 5.38 31.54 92.04
N SER A 516 5.00 30.48 91.33
CA SER A 516 4.93 29.11 91.85
C SER A 516 5.95 28.22 91.15
N LEU A 517 6.75 27.49 91.93
CA LEU A 517 7.70 26.51 91.42
C LEU A 517 7.18 25.09 91.73
N ASP A 518 6.77 24.37 90.69
CA ASP A 518 6.34 22.96 90.76
C ASP A 518 7.42 22.05 90.16
N LEU A 519 8.50 21.86 90.93
CA LEU A 519 9.68 21.13 90.47
C LEU A 519 9.59 19.67 90.91
N GLN A 520 9.53 18.74 89.94
CA GLN A 520 9.56 17.32 90.24
C GLN A 520 10.90 16.94 90.89
N GLN A 521 10.83 16.25 92.04
CA GLN A 521 12.01 15.74 92.73
C GLN A 521 12.60 14.51 92.01
N GLU A 522 13.89 14.26 92.19
CA GLU A 522 14.60 13.10 91.63
C GLU A 522 14.58 13.02 90.09
N LEU A 523 14.73 14.17 89.42
CA LEU A 523 14.89 14.21 87.96
C LEU A 523 16.29 13.73 87.55
N PRO A 524 16.42 13.01 86.43
CA PRO A 524 17.72 12.60 85.91
C PRO A 524 18.54 13.81 85.43
N PRO A 525 19.88 13.75 85.51
CA PRO A 525 20.72 14.83 85.01
C PRO A 525 20.53 15.02 83.50
N VAL A 526 20.58 16.28 83.09
CA VAL A 526 20.52 16.70 81.68
C VAL A 526 21.91 17.11 81.24
N LEU A 527 22.31 16.70 80.03
CA LEU A 527 23.57 17.15 79.43
C LEU A 527 23.36 18.52 78.78
N CYS A 528 23.67 19.60 79.50
CA CYS A 528 23.45 20.96 79.01
C CYS A 528 24.51 21.96 79.45
N ASP A 529 24.49 23.14 78.84
CA ASP A 529 25.22 24.31 79.30
C ASP A 529 24.35 25.08 80.31
N PRO A 530 24.65 25.04 81.62
CA PRO A 530 23.78 25.61 82.64
C PRO A 530 23.62 27.12 82.51
N ASP A 531 24.64 27.83 82.02
CA ASP A 531 24.59 29.29 81.87
C ASP A 531 23.62 29.68 80.73
N ARG A 532 23.64 28.91 79.63
CA ARG A 532 22.73 29.12 78.49
C ARG A 532 21.31 28.64 78.77
N ILE A 533 21.14 27.58 79.57
CA ILE A 533 19.81 27.16 80.01
C ILE A 533 19.22 28.15 81.03
N ALA A 534 20.02 28.70 81.94
CA ALA A 534 19.59 29.82 82.79
C ALA A 534 19.15 31.04 81.96
N GLN A 535 19.85 31.35 80.86
CA GLN A 535 19.45 32.38 79.91
C GLN A 535 18.10 32.05 79.23
N VAL A 536 17.86 30.79 78.85
CA VAL A 536 16.55 30.35 78.32
C VAL A 536 15.44 30.60 79.33
N ILE A 537 15.62 30.15 80.57
CA ILE A 537 14.64 30.32 81.65
C ILE A 537 14.41 31.81 81.93
N GLY A 538 15.47 32.60 82.04
CA GLY A 538 15.39 34.05 82.27
C GLY A 538 14.63 34.79 81.17
N ASN A 539 14.80 34.40 79.90
CA ASN A 539 14.07 34.99 78.78
C ASN A 539 12.58 34.60 78.79
N LEU A 540 12.26 33.34 79.06
CA LEU A 540 10.87 32.85 79.09
C LEU A 540 10.11 33.41 80.30
N VAL A 541 10.70 33.34 81.50
CA VAL A 541 10.12 33.91 82.72
C VAL A 541 10.05 35.43 82.63
N GLY A 542 11.08 36.10 82.07
CA GLY A 542 11.04 37.53 81.82
C GLY A 542 9.90 37.95 80.90
N ASN A 543 9.58 37.15 79.88
CA ASN A 543 8.41 37.36 79.04
C ASN A 543 7.10 37.12 79.82
N ALA A 544 7.02 36.05 80.61
CA ALA A 544 5.86 35.78 81.45
C ALA A 544 5.56 36.96 82.39
N ILE A 545 6.57 37.52 83.06
CA ILE A 545 6.38 38.68 83.95
C ILE A 545 5.84 39.89 83.15
N LYS A 546 6.42 40.21 81.98
CA LYS A 546 5.98 41.34 81.12
C LYS A 546 4.53 41.25 80.68
N PHE A 547 4.06 40.06 80.32
CA PHE A 547 2.74 39.87 79.71
C PHE A 547 1.64 39.45 80.71
N THR A 548 2.03 39.15 81.95
CA THR A 548 1.11 38.94 83.06
C THR A 548 0.74 40.29 83.72
N PRO A 549 -0.54 40.56 84.01
CA PRO A 549 -0.93 41.75 84.76
C PRO A 549 -0.41 41.72 86.21
N ASP A 550 -0.43 42.87 86.88
CA ASP A 550 -0.03 42.95 88.30
C ASP A 550 -1.00 42.12 89.16
N GLY A 551 -0.50 41.38 90.15
CA GLY A 551 -1.31 40.41 90.90
C GLY A 551 -1.53 39.06 90.21
N GLY A 552 -1.05 38.88 88.97
CA GLY A 552 -1.16 37.63 88.23
C GLY A 552 -0.27 36.50 88.77
N ARG A 553 -0.38 35.31 88.17
CA ARG A 553 0.29 34.08 88.57
C ARG A 553 1.14 33.54 87.43
N ILE A 554 2.37 33.17 87.76
CA ILE A 554 3.31 32.52 86.85
C ILE A 554 3.76 31.24 87.53
N GLU A 555 3.72 30.14 86.79
CA GLU A 555 4.10 28.82 87.24
C GLU A 555 5.26 28.31 86.38
N VAL A 556 6.33 27.86 87.04
CA VAL A 556 7.43 27.17 86.38
C VAL A 556 7.47 25.74 86.92
N ALA A 557 7.37 24.76 86.02
CA ALA A 557 7.34 23.36 86.38
C ALA A 557 8.39 22.56 85.60
N THR A 558 8.96 21.56 86.26
CA THR A 558 9.86 20.57 85.66
C THR A 558 9.26 19.18 85.82
N ARG A 559 9.19 18.41 84.74
CA ARG A 559 8.59 17.07 84.71
C ARG A 559 9.41 16.13 83.85
N LEU A 560 9.40 14.85 84.19
CA LEU A 560 9.88 13.81 83.29
C LEU A 560 8.81 13.52 82.24
N TYR A 561 9.15 13.72 80.97
CA TYR A 561 8.23 13.63 79.84
C TYR A 561 8.72 12.58 78.84
N TYR A 562 7.82 11.69 78.44
CA TYR A 562 8.14 10.60 77.51
C TYR A 562 7.54 10.89 76.14
N CYS A 563 8.38 11.22 75.16
CA CYS A 563 7.95 11.42 73.78
C CYS A 563 8.77 10.58 72.80
N ARG A 564 8.16 10.30 71.64
CA ARG A 564 8.86 9.63 70.54
C ARG A 564 9.66 10.69 69.81
N ARG A 565 10.98 10.51 69.76
CA ARG A 565 11.88 11.43 69.07
C ARG A 565 11.51 11.50 67.59
N GLN A 566 11.09 12.67 67.12
CA GLN A 566 11.17 13.01 65.71
C GLN A 566 12.64 13.34 65.45
N ARG A 567 13.33 12.57 64.62
CA ARG A 567 14.75 12.79 64.32
C ARG A 567 14.85 14.08 63.50
N SER A 568 14.90 15.24 64.15
CA SER A 568 15.10 16.52 63.50
C SER A 568 16.54 16.60 62.97
N ASP A 569 16.66 17.08 61.74
CA ASP A 569 17.84 17.15 60.90
C ASP A 569 19.09 17.71 61.58
N VAL A 570 19.98 16.82 62.04
CA VAL A 570 21.41 17.17 62.19
C VAL A 570 22.13 16.64 60.96
N SER A 571 22.16 17.50 59.96
CA SER A 571 23.12 17.51 58.87
C SER A 571 24.56 17.32 59.40
N THR A 572 25.02 16.08 59.41
CA THR A 572 26.44 15.74 59.33
C THR A 572 26.72 15.25 57.92
N SER A 573 27.14 16.20 57.09
CA SER A 573 28.00 16.05 55.90
C SER A 573 28.09 14.67 55.22
N GLY A 574 27.52 14.57 54.01
CA GLY A 574 27.95 13.60 53.00
C GLY A 574 26.82 13.08 52.10
N ASN A 575 26.63 13.74 50.94
CA ASN A 575 25.79 13.36 49.78
C ASN A 575 24.26 13.34 49.94
N PRO A 576 23.53 14.28 49.30
CA PRO A 576 22.10 14.20 49.09
C PRO A 576 21.80 13.73 47.66
N GLU A 577 21.78 12.43 47.43
CA GLU A 577 21.07 11.87 46.27
C GLU A 577 20.31 10.63 46.73
N VAL A 578 18.99 10.79 46.87
CA VAL A 578 17.93 9.91 46.35
C VAL A 578 16.63 10.32 47.05
N THR A 579 15.70 10.83 46.26
CA THR A 579 14.28 11.02 46.55
C THR A 579 13.60 9.66 46.73
N ASP A 580 12.95 9.41 47.87
CA ASP A 580 11.55 8.97 47.93
C ASP A 580 11.02 8.97 49.38
N GLY A 581 9.73 9.25 49.55
CA GLY A 581 8.90 9.26 50.77
C GLY A 581 9.49 8.83 52.11
N SER A 582 10.44 9.58 52.67
CA SER A 582 11.07 9.26 53.96
C SER A 582 10.20 9.72 55.14
N PHE A 583 9.13 8.98 55.41
CA PHE A 583 8.63 8.90 56.79
C PHE A 583 9.80 8.41 57.65
N CYS A 584 10.35 9.29 58.49
CA CYS A 584 11.25 8.86 59.54
C CYS A 584 10.50 7.83 60.40
N PRO A 585 11.00 6.59 60.58
CA PRO A 585 10.35 5.66 61.48
C PRO A 585 10.34 6.30 62.88
N LEU A 586 9.14 6.54 63.41
CA LEU A 586 8.96 6.88 64.82
C LEU A 586 9.69 5.80 65.62
N ALA A 587 10.61 6.19 66.50
CA ALA A 587 11.16 5.25 67.46
C ALA A 587 9.99 4.54 68.17
N GLU A 588 9.97 3.21 68.17
CA GLU A 588 8.86 2.43 68.74
C GLU A 588 8.68 2.75 70.24
N GLU A 589 9.78 3.05 70.92
CA GLU A 589 9.84 3.41 72.34
C GLU A 589 9.88 4.93 72.56
N LYS A 590 9.13 5.39 73.57
CA LYS A 590 9.18 6.78 74.03
C LYS A 590 10.47 6.97 74.83
N GLN A 591 11.29 7.95 74.46
CA GLN A 591 12.49 8.29 75.21
C GLN A 591 12.15 9.29 76.33
N PRO A 592 12.84 9.23 77.48
CA PRO A 592 12.70 10.23 78.52
C PRO A 592 13.32 11.57 78.06
N TYR A 593 12.60 12.64 78.32
CA TYR A 593 13.03 14.01 78.17
C TYR A 593 12.68 14.76 79.46
N LEU A 594 13.47 15.77 79.77
CA LEU A 594 13.06 16.77 80.74
C LEU A 594 12.10 17.74 80.04
N LEU A 595 10.88 17.89 80.54
CA LEU A 595 9.96 18.95 80.17
C LEU A 595 10.06 20.09 81.18
N LEU A 596 10.46 21.26 80.71
CA LEU A 596 10.36 22.52 81.42
C LEU A 596 9.15 23.29 80.85
N SER A 597 8.21 23.65 81.70
CA SER A 597 7.05 24.44 81.30
C SER A 597 6.93 25.74 82.09
N ILE A 598 6.66 26.83 81.41
CA ILE A 598 6.37 28.14 81.99
C ILE A 598 4.95 28.50 81.59
N ARG A 599 4.05 28.56 82.57
CA ARG A 599 2.65 28.94 82.41
C ARG A 599 2.43 30.30 83.04
N ASP A 600 1.72 31.17 82.34
CA ASP A 600 1.27 32.45 82.87
C ASP A 600 -0.24 32.63 82.68
N ASN A 601 -0.84 33.53 83.45
CA ASN A 601 -2.21 34.01 83.24
C ASN A 601 -2.20 35.44 82.69
N GLY A 602 -1.35 35.70 81.69
CA GLY A 602 -1.24 36.96 80.98
C GLY A 602 -2.16 37.10 79.79
N ILE A 603 -1.89 38.11 78.96
CA ILE A 603 -2.77 38.51 77.86
C ILE A 603 -2.89 37.48 76.72
N GLY A 604 -2.00 36.48 76.66
CA GLY A 604 -2.01 35.48 75.60
C GLY A 604 -1.43 35.94 74.26
N ILE A 605 -1.38 35.03 73.29
CA ILE A 605 -0.89 35.21 71.91
C ILE A 605 -2.00 34.79 70.93
N ASP A 606 -2.21 35.55 69.85
CA ASP A 606 -3.17 35.21 68.80
C ASP A 606 -2.67 34.01 67.98
N SER A 607 -3.60 33.17 67.54
CA SER A 607 -3.35 32.07 66.61
C SER A 607 -2.54 32.46 65.37
N ALA A 608 -2.73 33.69 64.84
CA ALA A 608 -1.99 34.18 63.68
C ALA A 608 -0.50 34.44 63.99
N ASP A 609 -0.17 34.76 65.24
CA ASP A 609 1.18 35.14 65.66
C ASP A 609 1.99 33.93 66.17
N LEU A 610 1.32 32.85 66.62
CA LEU A 610 1.96 31.64 67.14
C LEU A 610 3.06 31.04 66.23
N PRO A 611 2.93 30.99 64.89
CA PRO A 611 3.99 30.48 64.02
C PRO A 611 5.24 31.36 64.00
N HIS A 612 5.09 32.65 64.32
CA HIS A 612 6.09 33.70 64.11
C HIS A 612 6.78 34.17 65.39
N VAL A 613 6.31 33.80 66.58
CA VAL A 613 6.88 34.27 67.86
C VAL A 613 8.37 33.94 68.06
N PHE A 614 8.91 32.97 67.31
CA PHE A 614 10.34 32.63 67.33
C PHE A 614 11.14 33.26 66.19
N ASP A 615 10.49 33.96 65.25
CA ASP A 615 11.14 34.66 64.14
C ASP A 615 11.91 35.89 64.63
N LYS A 616 12.94 36.28 63.87
CA LYS A 616 13.85 37.36 64.24
C LYS A 616 13.16 38.71 64.16
N PHE A 617 13.37 39.54 65.19
CA PHE A 617 12.81 40.88 65.29
C PHE A 617 11.27 40.90 65.28
N TYR A 618 10.64 39.75 65.49
CA TYR A 618 9.19 39.63 65.50
C TYR A 618 8.65 40.03 66.87
N GLU A 619 7.71 40.97 66.88
CA GLU A 619 7.01 41.43 68.08
C GLU A 619 5.51 41.55 67.76
N VAL A 620 4.66 41.14 68.71
CA VAL A 620 3.20 41.25 68.58
C VAL A 620 2.78 42.69 68.87
N GLY A 621 2.41 43.46 67.83
CA GLY A 621 1.91 44.85 67.91
C GLY A 621 2.57 45.84 66.94
N ASN A 622 2.05 47.07 66.87
CA ASN A 622 2.51 48.12 65.93
C ASN A 622 3.90 48.66 66.31
N ILE A 623 4.87 48.64 65.38
CA ILE A 623 6.31 48.88 65.62
C ILE A 623 6.60 50.30 66.17
N GLU A 624 5.73 51.28 65.93
CA GLU A 624 6.00 52.72 66.14
C GLU A 624 5.71 53.27 67.56
N GLU A 625 5.10 52.50 68.47
CA GLU A 625 4.76 52.99 69.82
C GLU A 625 5.75 52.46 70.89
N HIS A 626 6.79 53.24 71.23
CA HIS A 626 7.83 52.86 72.21
C HIS A 626 7.40 53.16 73.67
N PHE A 627 7.16 52.12 74.49
CA PHE A 627 7.08 52.26 75.95
C PHE A 627 8.09 51.36 76.68
N THR A 628 8.70 51.93 77.72
CA THR A 628 10.01 51.52 78.26
C THR A 628 9.90 50.82 79.63
N GLY A 629 10.23 49.53 79.68
CA GLY A 629 10.57 48.84 80.94
C GLY A 629 11.06 47.41 80.70
N LYS A 630 12.10 46.96 81.43
CA LYS A 630 12.67 45.60 81.32
C LYS A 630 11.63 44.52 81.67
N VAL A 631 10.65 44.89 82.50
CA VAL A 631 9.64 43.99 83.07
C VAL A 631 8.28 44.71 83.27
N ALA A 632 8.11 45.90 82.70
CA ALA A 632 6.84 46.64 82.81
C ALA A 632 5.72 45.91 82.05
N PHE A 633 4.47 46.03 82.52
CA PHE A 633 3.31 45.44 81.85
C PHE A 633 3.25 45.94 80.40
N LYS A 634 3.23 45.01 79.43
CA LYS A 634 3.33 45.29 77.97
C LYS A 634 4.61 46.03 77.53
N GLY A 635 5.70 45.97 78.30
CA GLY A 635 7.00 46.53 77.91
C GLY A 635 7.56 45.83 76.66
N LYS A 636 7.84 46.59 75.60
CA LYS A 636 8.38 46.06 74.32
C LYS A 636 9.83 45.59 74.47
N GLY A 637 10.14 44.46 73.85
CA GLY A 637 11.43 43.77 73.90
C GLY A 637 12.38 44.19 72.78
N THR A 638 13.27 43.28 72.40
CA THR A 638 14.19 43.43 71.27
C THR A 638 13.75 42.59 70.05
N GLY A 639 12.66 41.82 70.18
CA GLY A 639 12.26 40.78 69.23
C GLY A 639 13.28 39.66 69.01
N LEU A 640 14.36 39.56 69.81
CA LEU A 640 15.43 38.57 69.63
C LEU A 640 15.45 37.49 70.72
N GLY A 641 14.85 37.74 71.88
CA GLY A 641 14.92 36.83 73.03
C GLY A 641 14.38 35.43 72.75
N LEU A 642 13.21 35.31 72.10
CA LEU A 642 12.62 34.01 71.75
C LEU A 642 13.38 33.29 70.62
N THR A 643 13.95 34.02 69.67
CA THR A 643 14.85 33.44 68.66
C THR A 643 16.09 32.83 69.31
N ILE A 644 16.69 33.53 70.27
CA ILE A 644 17.85 33.03 71.03
C ILE A 644 17.46 31.80 71.83
N VAL A 645 16.31 31.82 72.51
CA VAL A 645 15.79 30.66 73.24
C VAL A 645 15.69 29.44 72.33
N LYS A 646 15.03 29.59 71.17
CA LYS A 646 14.89 28.50 70.19
C LYS A 646 16.25 27.99 69.73
N GLY A 647 17.16 28.89 69.34
CA GLY A 647 18.52 28.51 68.91
C GLY A 647 19.32 27.79 69.99
N ILE A 648 19.24 28.22 71.25
CA ILE A 648 19.91 27.54 72.37
C ILE A 648 19.30 26.14 72.57
N VAL A 649 17.98 26.03 72.63
CA VAL A 649 17.28 24.73 72.82
C VAL A 649 17.60 23.76 71.69
N ASP A 650 17.59 24.23 70.44
CA ASP A 650 17.93 23.44 69.26
C ASP A 650 19.39 22.94 69.31
N LEU A 651 20.34 23.79 69.74
CA LEU A 651 21.74 23.38 69.92
C LEU A 651 21.93 22.35 71.04
N HIS A 652 21.03 22.31 72.02
CA HIS A 652 20.99 21.28 73.06
C HIS A 652 20.27 19.99 72.60
N GLY A 653 19.80 19.93 71.36
CA GLY A 653 19.06 18.78 70.82
C GLY A 653 17.64 18.65 71.39
N GLY A 654 17.10 19.75 71.94
CA GLY A 654 15.75 19.84 72.49
C GLY A 654 14.74 20.36 71.48
N ALA A 655 13.56 20.73 71.96
CA ALA A 655 12.56 21.47 71.20
C ALA A 655 11.80 22.45 72.10
N ILE A 656 11.31 23.55 71.53
CA ILE A 656 10.45 24.52 72.21
C ILE A 656 9.20 24.82 71.39
N TRP A 657 8.05 24.94 72.06
CA TRP A 657 6.82 25.44 71.47
C TRP A 657 6.01 26.23 72.50
N VAL A 658 4.94 26.86 72.04
CA VAL A 658 4.03 27.65 72.87
C VAL A 658 2.57 27.30 72.55
N GLU A 659 1.75 27.26 73.60
CA GLU A 659 0.30 27.12 73.50
C GLU A 659 -0.36 28.37 74.10
N SER A 660 -1.36 28.91 73.39
CA SER A 660 -2.18 30.03 73.84
C SER A 660 -3.58 29.91 73.23
N SER A 661 -4.62 30.24 74.01
CA SER A 661 -6.02 30.18 73.55
C SER A 661 -6.49 31.44 72.80
N GLY A 662 -5.64 32.48 72.71
CA GLY A 662 -5.91 33.75 72.02
C GLY A 662 -5.24 34.93 72.72
N ASN A 663 -5.31 36.14 72.14
CA ASN A 663 -4.86 37.37 72.80
C ASN A 663 -6.07 38.17 73.30
N ASP A 664 -6.21 38.30 74.62
CA ASP A 664 -7.26 39.11 75.26
C ASP A 664 -6.71 39.76 76.54
N PRO A 665 -6.45 41.08 76.53
CA PRO A 665 -5.95 41.81 77.69
C PRO A 665 -6.89 41.87 78.90
N GLU A 666 -8.19 41.60 78.73
CA GLU A 666 -9.17 41.61 79.82
C GLU A 666 -9.39 40.21 80.39
N ARG A 667 -9.53 39.21 79.52
CA ARG A 667 -9.76 37.81 79.95
C ARG A 667 -8.49 37.09 80.36
N CYS A 668 -7.33 37.59 79.94
CA CYS A 668 -6.01 37.05 80.24
C CYS A 668 -5.93 35.52 80.11
N PRO A 669 -6.11 34.98 78.88
CA PRO A 669 -6.15 33.54 78.64
C PRO A 669 -4.82 32.83 78.94
N GLY A 670 -3.71 33.57 79.08
CA GLY A 670 -2.39 33.04 79.42
C GLY A 670 -1.64 32.38 78.25
N CYS A 671 -0.36 32.14 78.46
CA CYS A 671 0.47 31.31 77.60
C CYS A 671 1.07 30.14 78.37
N LEU A 672 1.39 29.07 77.64
CA LEU A 672 2.17 27.94 78.11
C LEU A 672 3.35 27.72 77.17
N PHE A 673 4.54 28.11 77.60
CA PHE A 673 5.79 27.77 76.90
C PHE A 673 6.30 26.43 77.41
N GLN A 674 6.68 25.55 76.49
CA GLN A 674 7.17 24.22 76.80
C GLN A 674 8.50 23.97 76.09
N VAL A 675 9.50 23.53 76.87
CA VAL A 675 10.84 23.19 76.40
C VAL A 675 11.11 21.74 76.79
N ILE A 676 11.57 20.94 75.83
CA ILE A 676 12.08 19.58 76.10
C ILE A 676 13.58 19.53 75.91
N LEU A 677 14.28 18.88 76.84
CA LEU A 677 15.72 18.65 76.79
C LEU A 677 16.03 17.14 76.96
N PRO A 678 17.00 16.59 76.20
CA PRO A 678 17.37 15.18 76.32
C PRO A 678 18.04 14.90 77.66
N VAL A 679 17.58 13.88 78.39
CA VAL A 679 18.22 13.42 79.63
C VAL A 679 19.37 12.46 79.32
N VAL A 680 20.32 12.31 80.24
CA VAL A 680 21.41 11.33 80.07
C VAL A 680 20.87 9.91 80.26
N GLU A 681 21.16 9.00 79.32
CA GLU A 681 20.67 7.61 79.27
C GLU A 681 21.23 6.77 80.42
N ASP A 682 20.61 6.85 81.60
CA ASP A 682 20.73 5.82 82.65
C ASP A 682 19.46 5.75 83.54
N VAL A 683 18.30 6.11 82.98
CA VAL A 683 17.02 6.11 83.69
C VAL A 683 16.25 4.83 83.36
N PRO A 684 16.01 3.92 84.32
CA PRO A 684 15.16 2.76 84.08
C PRO A 684 13.75 3.23 83.73
N SER A 685 13.22 2.72 82.62
CA SER A 685 11.85 2.99 82.18
C SER A 685 10.85 2.70 83.30
N PRO A 686 9.85 3.55 83.58
CA PRO A 686 8.81 3.24 84.54
C PRO A 686 8.02 2.05 83.98
N GLN A 687 8.07 0.92 84.66
CA GLN A 687 7.16 -0.19 84.38
C GLN A 687 5.77 0.20 84.87
N GLY A 688 4.81 0.37 83.95
CA GLY A 688 3.38 0.50 84.26
C GLY A 688 2.67 1.58 83.47
#